data_AF-A0A2T1CAS0-F1
#
_entry.id   AF-A0A2T1CAS0-F1
#
_cell.length_a   1.000
_cell.length_b   1.000
_cell.length_c   1.000
_cell.angle_alpha   90.00
_cell.angle_beta   90.00
_cell.angle_gamma   90.00
#
_symmetry.space_group_name_H-M   'P 1'
#
loop_
_entity.id
_entity.type
_entity.pdbx_description
1 polymer ?
#
loop_
_entity_poly.entity_id
_entity_poly.type
_entity_poly.pdbx_seq_one_letter_code
_entity_poly.pdbx_strand_id
1 'polypeptide(L)'
;FKGGEMVSDSVQQMSFSTQFREFYVNPVTGSDAADGTAANPYQTLTHALQQVSSSTAIIRLDAGLYSTATGEIFPLVVPPQTSVLGNVRPQKGKNRSAAETVQTNVQTNIQASASEPHVVIRGGGAYTNPTFEEQNVAIVLQDNALLRDLTITNPNLKGTGIWVEDVPAAITNCQILDCGREGILVTGIANPVITDCTLQNNTASGITFMRHARGEIRRSVCTGSRFGVVIGDEASPFMLDNQFVGNRSGVVLSGVARPVLRNNHIAENQEDGLAIFQQAEPDLGQRSDPGCNVFEQNGTALRNATTKPLESVGNHLSFLGLQGAIELLPSQVSSPLNRSLKSAAPIRKRHSLTTKLHPVTPPFAVPFVLASHSSAFADIQDHWADAFISALVAHTSIEAASTEPFFPDAPISRAQFAVWAAQVFAPLGNNTSPLRSTQGLSDIPFSDIPSDHWAVDAIAQAKRMGFAIAFADQTFRPEEPLTRIQAILALVKGLGLKGTNPDRLVLYRDRVQIPSYALPAVAAAIQNRLVVHAALNSASMPHDRLFPFVSLTRAEAAVMLYQGLVLLKQVQPIASPHLVQPPEWVVAFPDSNDHWATHFIQGAVNQGILSGLPNGLFAPDRPMTRAEFAAVLVRLFEPEAERPAKPFNDVAESDIAESDLPEAKKAIDRVYQGKLMGGFADGTFRPNQPITRIQALLSLVSGLKCPTTNLELLERFADYETIPTSARPALTTAIAHWLVVNYPRLTQLQPHRPATRAEIAAMVYQALVQMGRSVPLSSPYIIDPRYPDQPKRLKAPILVVLDPGHGGLDFGMVSATRPQPARSQPDRSQPDRSQMREFPPEMGLPGPSPFPMPPGQAQIPGQPPAMPPSGFSPSEFPFPGLAPLGSMPPIPLTQEPALREKDVVLPIAQQISQHLAMAGIQVLFTRSDDRYLDLAARANLVHQSNADLLISIHANGAPNQPEINGLEIYYSSDTTDPNAAESSQLAHTLHRTILESLDLSDRGVRSSNFQLLRLSSIPAAHIEIGYLTGKTDAHNLTNP
;
A
#
# COMPACT_ATOMS: atom_id res chain seq x y z
N PHE A 1 -15.40 -54.62 21.67
CA PHE A 1 -14.96 -55.00 23.04
C PHE A 1 -14.54 -53.69 23.72
N LYS A 2 -15.36 -53.15 24.64
CA LYS A 2 -15.22 -53.23 26.12
C LYS A 2 -13.94 -52.50 26.64
N GLY A 3 -13.99 -51.48 27.52
CA GLY A 3 -15.07 -50.63 28.08
C GLY A 3 -14.86 -49.14 27.73
N GLY A 4 -15.63 -48.14 28.18
CA GLY A 4 -16.34 -47.97 29.47
C GLY A 4 -15.40 -47.24 30.44
N GLU A 5 -15.70 -46.05 30.99
CA GLU A 5 -16.99 -45.54 31.51
C GLU A 5 -17.42 -44.15 30.95
N MET A 6 -18.57 -43.64 31.43
CA MET A 6 -19.09 -42.28 31.16
C MET A 6 -19.01 -41.40 32.42
N VAL A 7 -18.76 -40.10 32.26
CA VAL A 7 -19.17 -39.05 33.21
C VAL A 7 -19.83 -37.91 32.41
N SER A 8 -20.80 -37.23 33.02
CA SER A 8 -21.80 -36.37 32.38
C SER A 8 -21.31 -35.00 31.90
N ASP A 9 -22.02 -34.44 30.92
CA ASP A 9 -21.95 -33.03 30.54
C ASP A 9 -22.17 -32.06 31.70
N SER A 10 -21.34 -31.02 31.78
CA SER A 10 -21.74 -29.72 32.32
C SER A 10 -21.01 -28.61 31.56
N VAL A 11 -21.56 -28.24 30.40
CA VAL A 11 -21.04 -27.14 29.55
C VAL A 11 -21.13 -25.82 30.31
N GLN A 12 -19.98 -25.35 30.81
CA GLN A 12 -19.83 -24.01 31.33
C GLN A 12 -19.28 -23.12 30.22
N GLN A 13 -19.93 -21.97 29.97
CA GLN A 13 -19.59 -21.07 28.87
C GLN A 13 -18.17 -20.51 29.06
N MET A 14 -17.23 -20.89 28.20
CA MET A 14 -15.96 -20.17 28.05
C MET A 14 -16.06 -19.23 26.85
N SER A 15 -16.15 -17.93 27.14
CA SER A 15 -15.92 -16.88 26.16
C SER A 15 -14.46 -16.89 25.71
N PHE A 16 -14.20 -17.20 24.44
CA PHE A 16 -12.86 -17.10 23.85
C PHE A 16 -12.47 -15.63 23.63
N SER A 17 -12.16 -14.93 24.72
CA SER A 17 -11.29 -13.74 24.65
C SER A 17 -9.86 -14.21 24.42
N THR A 18 -9.22 -13.79 23.33
CA THR A 18 -7.79 -13.98 23.08
C THR A 18 -6.95 -13.12 24.03
N GLN A 19 -6.86 -13.55 25.29
CA GLN A 19 -5.99 -12.95 26.29
C GLN A 19 -4.53 -13.30 25.97
N PHE A 20 -3.77 -12.33 25.49
CA PHE A 20 -2.31 -12.37 25.55
C PHE A 20 -1.88 -12.51 27.01
N ARG A 21 -0.97 -13.45 27.31
CA ARG A 21 -0.37 -13.52 28.64
C ARG A 21 0.73 -12.46 28.75
N GLU A 22 0.56 -11.58 29.72
CA GLU A 22 1.52 -10.52 30.04
C GLU A 22 2.10 -10.75 31.43
N PHE A 23 3.40 -10.97 31.49
CA PHE A 23 4.17 -11.19 32.70
C PHE A 23 5.02 -9.96 33.03
N TYR A 24 5.16 -9.64 34.31
CA TYR A 24 5.98 -8.56 34.81
C TYR A 24 7.12 -9.13 35.65
N VAL A 25 8.32 -8.57 35.49
CA VAL A 25 9.53 -8.99 36.20
C VAL A 25 10.23 -7.78 36.81
N ASN A 26 10.68 -7.90 38.05
CA ASN A 26 11.45 -6.88 38.75
C ASN A 26 12.51 -7.55 39.66
N PRO A 27 13.82 -7.43 39.35
CA PRO A 27 14.88 -8.18 40.01
C PRO A 27 15.24 -7.66 41.41
N VAL A 28 14.60 -6.56 41.85
CA VAL A 28 14.83 -5.92 43.15
C VAL A 28 13.66 -6.15 44.11
N THR A 29 12.42 -6.19 43.61
CA THR A 29 11.20 -6.28 44.45
C THR A 29 10.22 -7.38 44.06
N GLY A 30 10.47 -8.12 42.97
CA GLY A 30 9.66 -9.27 42.58
C GLY A 30 10.00 -10.56 43.33
N SER A 31 9.23 -11.62 43.09
CA SER A 31 9.48 -12.95 43.65
C SER A 31 9.05 -14.04 42.66
N ASP A 32 9.88 -15.05 42.45
CA ASP A 32 9.56 -16.22 41.60
C ASP A 32 8.53 -17.18 42.25
N ALA A 33 7.98 -16.81 43.41
CA ALA A 33 6.80 -17.43 44.03
C ALA A 33 5.51 -16.58 43.86
N ALA A 34 5.57 -15.48 43.09
CA ALA A 34 4.44 -14.60 42.82
C ALA A 34 3.57 -15.08 41.64
N ASP A 35 2.56 -14.28 41.27
CA ASP A 35 1.66 -14.55 40.15
C ASP A 35 2.12 -13.95 38.80
N GLY A 36 3.20 -13.15 38.80
CA GLY A 36 3.75 -12.52 37.61
C GLY A 36 2.98 -11.28 37.12
N THR A 37 2.00 -10.80 37.87
CA THR A 37 1.21 -9.60 37.51
C THR A 37 1.99 -8.29 37.78
N ALA A 38 1.48 -7.18 37.25
CA ALA A 38 1.99 -5.83 37.55
C ALA A 38 1.97 -5.46 39.05
N ALA A 39 1.21 -6.18 39.88
CA ALA A 39 1.16 -5.99 41.33
C ALA A 39 2.16 -6.90 42.06
N ASN A 40 2.30 -8.16 41.64
CA ASN A 40 3.21 -9.15 42.22
C ASN A 40 4.13 -9.72 41.12
N PRO A 41 5.14 -8.94 40.64
CA PRO A 41 6.01 -9.38 39.56
C PRO A 41 6.93 -10.53 39.96
N TYR A 42 7.37 -11.31 38.98
CA TYR A 42 8.45 -12.29 39.13
C TYR A 42 9.77 -11.59 39.47
N GLN A 43 10.73 -12.33 40.04
CA GLN A 43 12.06 -11.82 40.31
C GLN A 43 12.99 -11.98 39.11
N THR A 44 12.96 -13.15 38.45
CA THR A 44 13.85 -13.48 37.34
C THR A 44 13.13 -13.56 35.99
N LEU A 45 13.82 -13.13 34.94
CA LEU A 45 13.41 -13.37 33.56
C LEU A 45 13.48 -14.88 33.26
N THR A 46 14.44 -15.60 33.84
CA THR A 46 14.55 -17.06 33.80
C THR A 46 13.23 -17.74 34.19
N HIS A 47 12.61 -17.35 35.30
CA HIS A 47 11.31 -17.90 35.71
C HIS A 47 10.20 -17.45 34.75
N ALA A 48 10.14 -16.18 34.38
CA ALA A 48 9.11 -15.66 33.47
C ALA A 48 9.10 -16.38 32.10
N LEU A 49 10.27 -16.71 31.55
CA LEU A 49 10.42 -17.47 30.31
C LEU A 49 9.92 -18.91 30.44
N GLN A 50 10.01 -19.52 31.62
CA GLN A 50 9.49 -20.88 31.89
C GLN A 50 7.96 -20.91 32.04
N GLN A 51 7.30 -19.77 32.31
CA GLN A 51 5.84 -19.68 32.40
C GLN A 51 5.14 -19.44 31.05
N VAL A 52 5.92 -19.29 29.97
CA VAL A 52 5.40 -19.15 28.60
C VAL A 52 4.90 -20.50 28.09
N SER A 53 3.59 -20.67 28.10
CA SER A 53 2.88 -21.71 27.33
C SER A 53 2.98 -21.45 25.82
N SER A 54 2.54 -22.41 24.99
CA SER A 54 2.56 -22.36 23.51
C SER A 54 1.56 -21.35 22.92
N SER A 55 1.72 -20.08 23.27
CA SER A 55 0.79 -18.97 23.06
C SER A 55 1.55 -17.66 23.10
N THR A 56 1.27 -16.72 22.20
CA THR A 56 1.93 -15.40 22.13
C THR A 56 1.96 -14.69 23.49
N ALA A 57 3.16 -14.32 23.95
CA ALA A 57 3.39 -13.83 25.30
C ALA A 57 4.21 -12.52 25.32
N ILE A 58 3.96 -11.69 26.34
CA ILE A 58 4.69 -10.43 26.58
C ILE A 58 5.33 -10.52 27.97
N ILE A 59 6.63 -10.22 28.06
CA ILE A 59 7.36 -10.12 29.33
C ILE A 59 7.86 -8.69 29.47
N ARG A 60 7.39 -7.97 30.49
CA ARG A 60 7.82 -6.61 30.81
C ARG A 60 8.87 -6.64 31.92
N LEU A 61 10.02 -6.05 31.63
CA LEU A 61 11.14 -5.92 32.55
C LEU A 61 11.15 -4.51 33.14
N ASP A 62 10.97 -4.39 34.46
CA ASP A 62 11.26 -3.15 35.18
C ASP A 62 12.79 -2.93 35.25
N ALA A 63 13.20 -1.67 35.37
CA ALA A 63 14.60 -1.29 35.41
C ALA A 63 15.37 -1.95 36.58
N GLY A 64 16.56 -2.47 36.29
CA GLY A 64 17.35 -3.27 37.20
C GLY A 64 18.43 -4.09 36.51
N LEU A 65 19.23 -4.81 37.30
CA LEU A 65 20.26 -5.73 36.83
C LEU A 65 19.72 -7.17 36.86
N TYR A 66 19.72 -7.81 35.70
CA TYR A 66 19.32 -9.20 35.47
C TYR A 66 20.59 -10.01 35.21
N SER A 67 21.02 -10.82 36.18
CA SER A 67 22.32 -11.50 36.18
C SER A 67 22.29 -12.76 37.06
N THR A 68 23.33 -13.58 37.00
CA THR A 68 23.47 -14.74 37.91
C THR A 68 23.47 -14.34 39.39
N ALA A 69 23.91 -13.12 39.72
CA ALA A 69 23.85 -12.57 41.07
C ALA A 69 22.45 -12.13 41.52
N THR A 70 21.49 -12.01 40.58
CA THR A 70 20.07 -11.73 40.85
C THR A 70 19.14 -12.90 40.52
N GLY A 71 19.71 -14.09 40.27
CA GLY A 71 18.98 -15.36 40.09
C GLY A 71 18.90 -15.89 38.66
N GLU A 72 19.40 -15.15 37.66
CA GLU A 72 19.28 -15.57 36.26
C GLU A 72 20.15 -16.78 35.90
N ILE A 73 19.58 -17.72 35.13
CA ILE A 73 20.27 -18.87 34.57
C ILE A 73 20.47 -18.62 33.07
N PHE A 74 21.72 -18.54 32.64
CA PHE A 74 22.10 -18.31 31.25
C PHE A 74 22.47 -19.64 30.54
N PRO A 75 22.25 -19.77 29.22
CA PRO A 75 21.68 -18.78 28.30
C PRO A 75 20.17 -18.59 28.49
N LEU A 76 19.72 -17.35 28.37
CA LEU A 76 18.30 -17.00 28.40
C LEU A 76 17.69 -17.29 27.02
N VAL A 77 17.02 -18.42 26.89
CA VAL A 77 16.32 -18.81 25.65
C VAL A 77 14.95 -18.16 25.62
N VAL A 78 14.69 -17.29 24.64
CA VAL A 78 13.39 -16.65 24.43
C VAL A 78 12.51 -17.56 23.57
N PRO A 79 11.37 -18.06 24.08
CA PRO A 79 10.48 -18.95 23.33
C PRO A 79 9.88 -18.29 22.07
N PRO A 80 9.27 -19.08 21.17
CA PRO A 80 8.64 -18.54 19.97
C PRO A 80 7.56 -17.51 20.29
N GLN A 81 7.39 -16.53 19.40
CA GLN A 81 6.37 -15.47 19.48
C GLN A 81 6.35 -14.69 20.82
N THR A 82 7.47 -14.68 21.55
CA THR A 82 7.59 -14.03 22.86
C THR A 82 8.26 -12.67 22.74
N SER A 83 7.66 -11.65 23.35
CA SER A 83 8.16 -10.27 23.34
C SER A 83 8.72 -9.86 24.71
N VAL A 84 10.04 -9.65 24.81
CA VAL A 84 10.71 -9.15 26.03
C VAL A 84 10.95 -7.65 25.89
N LEU A 85 10.31 -6.85 26.76
CA LEU A 85 10.19 -5.40 26.64
C LEU A 85 10.72 -4.66 27.88
N GLY A 86 11.61 -3.69 27.69
CA GLY A 86 12.07 -2.81 28.78
C GLY A 86 11.06 -1.72 29.14
N ASN A 87 10.71 -1.60 30.43
CA ASN A 87 9.66 -0.70 30.91
C ASN A 87 10.16 0.72 31.24
N VAL A 88 10.59 1.47 30.22
CA VAL A 88 11.07 2.86 30.39
C VAL A 88 9.90 3.81 30.65
N ARG A 89 9.60 4.11 31.92
CA ARG A 89 8.56 5.09 32.29
C ARG A 89 8.92 6.50 31.76
N PRO A 90 8.11 7.12 30.88
CA PRO A 90 8.46 8.40 30.27
C PRO A 90 8.42 9.56 31.27
N GLN A 91 9.51 10.31 31.40
CA GLN A 91 9.53 11.52 32.22
C GLN A 91 8.66 12.63 31.60
N LYS A 92 7.86 13.30 32.44
CA LYS A 92 7.10 14.50 32.05
C LYS A 92 8.02 15.71 31.87
N GLY A 93 8.59 15.84 30.67
CA GLY A 93 8.80 17.13 30.04
C GLY A 93 10.24 17.62 29.87
N LYS A 94 10.76 17.47 28.65
CA LYS A 94 11.22 18.59 27.79
C LYS A 94 11.53 18.08 26.38
N ASN A 95 11.02 18.76 25.36
CA ASN A 95 11.40 18.47 23.98
C ASN A 95 12.88 18.80 23.76
N ARG A 96 13.70 17.79 23.47
CA ARG A 96 15.00 17.92 22.81
C ARG A 96 14.98 17.00 21.59
N SER A 97 15.34 17.55 20.43
CA SER A 97 15.42 16.81 19.17
C SER A 97 16.72 16.02 19.10
N ALA A 98 16.64 14.74 18.72
CA ALA A 98 17.76 13.79 18.66
C ALA A 98 18.74 14.03 17.47
N ALA A 99 18.99 15.30 17.13
CA ALA A 99 19.79 15.71 15.97
C ALA A 99 20.94 16.68 16.32
N GLU A 100 21.15 16.99 17.61
CA GLU A 100 22.01 18.12 18.04
C GLU A 100 22.90 17.75 19.24
N THR A 101 23.37 16.49 19.31
CA THR A 101 24.24 16.00 20.42
C THR A 101 25.29 14.96 19.96
N VAL A 102 25.57 14.86 18.65
CA VAL A 102 26.53 13.90 18.05
C VAL A 102 27.86 14.58 17.68
N GLN A 103 28.10 15.82 18.15
CA GLN A 103 29.39 16.50 18.00
C GLN A 103 29.88 17.03 19.35
N THR A 104 31.19 16.88 19.60
CA THR A 104 31.91 17.15 20.86
C THR A 104 31.47 16.33 22.08
N ASN A 105 32.04 15.12 22.23
CA ASN A 105 32.63 14.60 23.48
C ASN A 105 33.29 13.21 23.30
N VAL A 106 34.19 13.08 22.31
CA VAL A 106 35.01 11.86 22.13
C VAL A 106 36.29 11.97 22.97
N GLN A 107 36.17 11.84 24.30
CA GLN A 107 37.18 11.34 25.24
C GLN A 107 36.70 11.41 26.69
N THR A 108 37.23 10.52 27.54
CA THR A 108 36.99 10.37 29.00
C THR A 108 35.52 10.22 29.44
N ASN A 109 35.11 8.97 29.74
CA ASN A 109 34.66 8.60 31.09
C ASN A 109 34.29 7.10 31.20
N ILE A 110 35.27 6.26 31.57
CA ILE A 110 34.96 5.02 32.30
C ILE A 110 34.83 5.37 33.79
N GLN A 111 33.78 6.15 34.13
CA GLN A 111 33.36 6.43 35.50
C GLN A 111 31.98 7.11 35.50
N ALA A 112 31.01 6.44 36.16
CA ALA A 112 29.72 6.97 36.65
C ALA A 112 28.90 7.91 35.73
N SER A 113 28.01 7.32 34.92
CA SER A 113 26.72 7.94 34.60
C SER A 113 25.63 7.30 35.47
N ALA A 114 25.21 7.98 36.53
CA ALA A 114 24.21 7.49 37.49
C ALA A 114 23.00 8.43 37.50
N SER A 115 22.14 8.35 36.48
CA SER A 115 20.93 9.18 36.42
C SER A 115 19.72 8.61 35.66
N GLU A 116 19.81 7.48 34.95
CA GLU A 116 18.65 6.87 34.27
C GLU A 116 18.43 5.39 34.65
N PRO A 117 17.17 4.95 34.82
CA PRO A 117 16.84 3.58 35.18
C PRO A 117 16.71 2.69 33.93
N HIS A 118 17.77 1.92 33.63
CA HIS A 118 17.81 0.99 32.50
C HIS A 118 17.56 -0.48 32.91
N VAL A 119 17.12 -1.29 31.95
CA VAL A 119 17.03 -2.75 32.07
C VAL A 119 18.33 -3.35 31.55
N VAL A 120 19.14 -3.96 32.42
CA VAL A 120 20.48 -4.45 32.08
C VAL A 120 20.57 -5.96 32.29
N ILE A 121 20.64 -6.73 31.20
CA ILE A 121 20.89 -8.17 31.21
C ILE A 121 22.40 -8.41 31.11
N ARG A 122 22.99 -9.06 32.12
CA ARG A 122 24.44 -9.25 32.26
C ARG A 122 24.81 -10.67 32.68
N GLY A 123 25.35 -11.43 31.74
CA GLY A 123 25.81 -12.80 31.97
C GLY A 123 26.00 -13.57 30.67
N GLY A 124 26.15 -14.88 30.78
CA GLY A 124 26.23 -15.79 29.65
C GLY A 124 26.58 -17.22 30.06
N GLY A 125 26.00 -18.21 29.39
CA GLY A 125 26.13 -19.64 29.69
C GLY A 125 26.44 -20.45 28.43
N ALA A 126 26.78 -21.72 28.60
CA ALA A 126 27.07 -22.61 27.47
C ALA A 126 25.80 -22.87 26.64
N TYR A 127 25.92 -22.73 25.33
CA TYR A 127 24.90 -23.05 24.34
C TYR A 127 25.53 -23.86 23.20
N THR A 128 24.86 -24.94 22.81
CA THR A 128 25.34 -25.90 21.81
C THR A 128 24.17 -26.31 20.91
N ASN A 129 24.36 -26.22 19.60
CA ASN A 129 23.35 -26.54 18.60
C ASN A 129 23.99 -27.50 17.56
N PRO A 130 23.26 -28.41 16.89
CA PRO A 130 23.89 -29.45 16.04
C PRO A 130 24.77 -28.96 14.89
N THR A 131 24.65 -27.68 14.54
CA THR A 131 25.33 -26.95 13.46
C THR A 131 26.63 -26.24 13.88
N PHE A 132 26.88 -26.05 15.18
CA PHE A 132 28.01 -25.26 15.71
C PHE A 132 28.62 -25.85 17.01
N GLU A 133 29.93 -25.64 17.19
CA GLU A 133 30.61 -25.93 18.47
C GLU A 133 30.01 -25.10 19.62
N GLU A 134 30.12 -25.60 20.86
CA GLU A 134 29.65 -24.96 22.09
C GLU A 134 30.22 -23.55 22.30
N GLN A 135 29.36 -22.59 22.66
CA GLN A 135 29.73 -21.18 22.83
C GLN A 135 29.06 -20.57 24.06
N ASN A 136 29.66 -19.51 24.63
CA ASN A 136 29.06 -18.80 25.74
C ASN A 136 28.12 -17.68 25.21
N VAL A 137 26.84 -17.73 25.56
CA VAL A 137 25.77 -16.86 25.01
C VAL A 137 24.94 -16.26 26.14
N ALA A 138 24.53 -14.98 26.03
CA ALA A 138 23.60 -14.38 26.98
C ALA A 138 22.14 -14.67 26.62
N ILE A 139 21.71 -14.37 25.39
CA ILE A 139 20.32 -14.56 24.94
C ILE A 139 20.29 -15.36 23.63
N VAL A 140 19.39 -16.35 23.54
CA VAL A 140 19.09 -17.09 22.31
C VAL A 140 17.66 -16.77 21.90
N LEU A 141 17.43 -16.40 20.64
CA LEU A 141 16.10 -16.10 20.11
C LEU A 141 15.55 -17.26 19.27
N GLN A 142 14.30 -17.66 19.54
CA GLN A 142 13.55 -18.63 18.74
C GLN A 142 12.53 -17.92 17.82
N ASP A 143 11.73 -18.70 17.09
CA ASP A 143 10.87 -18.21 16.01
C ASP A 143 9.98 -17.01 16.37
N ASN A 144 10.15 -15.91 15.66
CA ASN A 144 9.41 -14.66 15.85
C ASN A 144 9.51 -14.04 17.27
N ALA A 145 10.58 -14.36 18.02
CA ALA A 145 10.88 -13.69 19.28
C ALA A 145 11.29 -12.22 19.07
N LEU A 146 10.90 -11.34 19.99
CA LEU A 146 11.19 -9.90 19.98
C LEU A 146 11.94 -9.47 21.27
N LEU A 147 13.07 -8.79 21.10
CA LEU A 147 13.72 -8.01 22.15
C LEU A 147 13.55 -6.51 21.89
N ARG A 148 13.18 -5.74 22.92
CA ARG A 148 12.99 -4.30 22.77
C ARG A 148 13.33 -3.49 24.03
N ASP A 149 13.98 -2.35 23.84
CA ASP A 149 14.28 -1.36 24.89
C ASP A 149 15.19 -1.93 26.03
N LEU A 150 16.15 -2.81 25.68
CA LEU A 150 17.03 -3.54 26.62
C LEU A 150 18.52 -3.16 26.47
N THR A 151 19.26 -3.16 27.57
CA THR A 151 20.74 -3.19 27.57
C THR A 151 21.21 -4.64 27.85
N ILE A 152 22.13 -5.16 27.03
CA ILE A 152 22.59 -6.56 27.06
C ILE A 152 24.12 -6.57 27.03
N THR A 153 24.75 -7.39 27.88
CA THR A 153 26.22 -7.53 27.93
C THR A 153 26.65 -8.93 28.36
N ASN A 154 27.58 -9.53 27.61
CA ASN A 154 28.21 -10.81 27.94
C ASN A 154 29.74 -10.64 28.12
N PRO A 155 30.20 -10.24 29.32
CA PRO A 155 31.62 -9.98 29.59
C PRO A 155 32.48 -11.26 29.74
N ASN A 156 31.92 -12.46 29.54
CA ASN A 156 32.67 -13.71 29.62
C ASN A 156 33.69 -13.81 28.48
N LEU A 157 34.81 -14.54 28.67
CA LEU A 157 35.76 -14.79 27.59
C LEU A 157 35.08 -15.56 26.44
N LYS A 158 35.18 -15.03 25.21
CA LYS A 158 34.41 -15.50 24.03
C LYS A 158 32.87 -15.42 24.19
N GLY A 159 32.37 -14.59 25.12
CA GLY A 159 30.95 -14.36 25.36
C GLY A 159 30.25 -13.59 24.23
N THR A 160 29.28 -14.23 23.61
CA THR A 160 28.39 -13.66 22.59
C THR A 160 27.16 -13.06 23.28
N GLY A 161 26.71 -11.87 22.85
CA GLY A 161 25.52 -11.23 23.42
C GLY A 161 24.23 -11.97 23.05
N ILE A 162 23.81 -11.85 21.79
CA ILE A 162 22.57 -12.42 21.26
C ILE A 162 22.89 -13.44 20.15
N TRP A 163 22.21 -14.58 20.16
CA TRP A 163 22.27 -15.62 19.12
C TRP A 163 20.92 -15.71 18.39
N VAL A 164 20.97 -15.77 17.05
CA VAL A 164 19.83 -16.08 16.19
C VAL A 164 20.26 -17.10 15.13
N GLU A 165 19.58 -18.24 15.06
CA GLU A 165 19.92 -19.32 14.13
C GLU A 165 18.65 -19.97 13.56
N ASP A 166 18.65 -20.19 12.24
CA ASP A 166 17.56 -20.73 11.42
C ASP A 166 16.18 -20.04 11.49
N VAL A 167 15.98 -19.07 12.39
CA VAL A 167 14.68 -18.40 12.65
C VAL A 167 14.61 -16.92 12.23
N PRO A 168 13.42 -16.38 11.96
CA PRO A 168 13.15 -14.95 12.04
C PRO A 168 13.12 -14.49 13.51
N ALA A 169 13.61 -13.28 13.78
CA ALA A 169 13.53 -12.64 15.10
C ALA A 169 13.58 -11.11 14.97
N ALA A 170 13.29 -10.36 16.03
CA ALA A 170 13.35 -8.90 16.04
C ALA A 170 14.15 -8.36 17.24
N ILE A 171 15.01 -7.39 17.00
CA ILE A 171 15.86 -6.74 18.01
C ILE A 171 15.76 -5.23 17.78
N THR A 172 15.09 -4.50 18.67
CA THR A 172 14.69 -3.09 18.43
C THR A 172 15.06 -2.16 19.58
N ASN A 173 15.79 -1.08 19.29
CA ASN A 173 16.20 -0.08 20.28
C ASN A 173 16.95 -0.69 21.49
N CYS A 174 17.81 -1.67 21.24
CA CYS A 174 18.61 -2.35 22.25
C CYS A 174 20.07 -1.85 22.23
N GLN A 175 20.71 -1.85 23.40
CA GLN A 175 22.13 -1.57 23.57
C GLN A 175 22.88 -2.88 23.84
N ILE A 176 23.87 -3.24 23.01
CA ILE A 176 24.66 -4.47 23.17
C ILE A 176 26.12 -4.12 23.39
N LEU A 177 26.56 -4.22 24.65
CA LEU A 177 27.75 -3.52 25.17
C LEU A 177 28.79 -4.50 25.73
N ASP A 178 30.07 -4.20 25.49
CA ASP A 178 31.23 -4.82 26.16
C ASP A 178 31.25 -6.37 26.13
N CYS A 179 30.75 -7.00 25.05
CA CYS A 179 30.73 -8.46 24.93
C CYS A 179 32.13 -9.03 24.61
N GLY A 180 32.45 -10.16 25.23
CA GLY A 180 33.76 -10.83 25.11
C GLY A 180 34.01 -11.56 23.80
N ARG A 181 33.05 -11.55 22.87
CA ARG A 181 33.22 -11.86 21.45
C ARG A 181 32.44 -10.88 20.58
N GLU A 182 31.25 -11.21 20.10
CA GLU A 182 30.42 -10.30 19.33
C GLU A 182 29.08 -10.00 20.00
N GLY A 183 28.52 -8.83 19.68
CA GLY A 183 27.25 -8.39 20.25
C GLY A 183 26.09 -9.25 19.75
N ILE A 184 26.00 -9.46 18.44
CA ILE A 184 24.96 -10.31 17.82
C ILE A 184 25.61 -11.28 16.84
N LEU A 185 25.31 -12.56 16.98
CA LEU A 185 25.64 -13.61 16.02
C LEU A 185 24.36 -14.11 15.34
N VAL A 186 24.37 -14.09 14.00
CA VAL A 186 23.29 -14.58 13.13
C VAL A 186 23.85 -15.67 12.21
N THR A 187 23.20 -16.83 12.16
CA THR A 187 23.74 -17.99 11.44
C THR A 187 22.64 -18.94 10.94
N GLY A 188 23.04 -20.03 10.28
CA GLY A 188 22.11 -20.96 9.62
C GLY A 188 21.38 -20.32 8.44
N ILE A 189 20.05 -20.42 8.41
CA ILE A 189 19.13 -19.71 7.50
C ILE A 189 18.38 -18.54 8.16
N ALA A 190 18.81 -18.09 9.34
CA ALA A 190 18.13 -17.05 10.13
C ALA A 190 17.88 -15.75 9.33
N ASN A 191 16.84 -15.02 9.70
CA ASN A 191 16.42 -13.77 9.05
C ASN A 191 15.94 -12.69 10.05
N PRO A 192 16.79 -12.21 10.99
CA PRO A 192 16.40 -11.23 11.97
C PRO A 192 16.31 -9.79 11.43
N VAL A 193 15.46 -8.99 12.07
CA VAL A 193 15.33 -7.54 11.87
C VAL A 193 15.94 -6.81 13.06
N ILE A 194 17.06 -6.13 12.83
CA ILE A 194 17.85 -5.38 13.83
C ILE A 194 17.67 -3.89 13.54
N THR A 195 17.01 -3.14 14.43
CA THR A 195 16.67 -1.73 14.16
C THR A 195 16.91 -0.80 15.35
N ASP A 196 17.52 0.36 15.08
CA ASP A 196 17.77 1.41 16.06
C ASP A 196 18.66 0.96 17.25
N CYS A 197 19.50 -0.07 17.04
CA CYS A 197 20.35 -0.66 18.08
C CYS A 197 21.74 0.00 18.16
N THR A 198 22.32 0.03 19.35
CA THR A 198 23.70 0.51 19.58
C THR A 198 24.58 -0.64 20.05
N LEU A 199 25.65 -0.93 19.34
CA LEU A 199 26.58 -2.02 19.62
C LEU A 199 27.99 -1.45 19.84
N GLN A 200 28.52 -1.58 21.04
CA GLN A 200 29.72 -0.84 21.45
C GLN A 200 30.72 -1.72 22.21
N ASN A 201 32.02 -1.51 21.93
CA ASN A 201 33.17 -2.15 22.60
C ASN A 201 33.19 -3.68 22.51
N ASN A 202 32.54 -4.28 21.51
CA ASN A 202 32.46 -5.74 21.40
C ASN A 202 33.79 -6.30 20.84
N THR A 203 34.35 -7.29 21.54
CA THR A 203 35.77 -7.69 21.44
C THR A 203 36.21 -8.17 20.04
N ALA A 204 35.30 -8.80 19.31
CA ALA A 204 35.49 -9.33 17.97
C ALA A 204 34.66 -8.57 16.92
N SER A 205 33.35 -8.39 17.14
CA SER A 205 32.53 -7.53 16.26
C SER A 205 31.26 -6.99 16.91
N GLY A 206 30.65 -5.96 16.32
CA GLY A 206 29.29 -5.57 16.65
C GLY A 206 28.29 -6.68 16.27
N ILE A 207 28.20 -6.96 14.97
CA ILE A 207 27.29 -7.97 14.40
C ILE A 207 28.06 -8.94 13.48
N THR A 208 27.71 -10.23 13.50
CA THR A 208 28.26 -11.27 12.62
C THR A 208 27.14 -12.05 11.93
N PHE A 209 27.22 -12.19 10.59
CA PHE A 209 26.35 -13.05 9.77
C PHE A 209 27.16 -14.17 9.10
N MET A 210 26.74 -15.43 9.26
CA MET A 210 27.43 -16.61 8.73
C MET A 210 26.45 -17.60 8.05
N ARG A 211 26.98 -18.67 7.44
CA ARG A 211 26.19 -19.67 6.67
C ARG A 211 25.37 -19.00 5.56
N HIS A 212 24.07 -19.28 5.47
CA HIS A 212 23.17 -18.70 4.47
C HIS A 212 22.33 -17.55 5.06
N ALA A 213 22.74 -17.00 6.21
CA ALA A 213 21.94 -16.07 6.98
C ALA A 213 21.58 -14.80 6.18
N ARG A 214 20.32 -14.40 6.33
CA ARG A 214 19.75 -13.17 5.80
C ARG A 214 19.35 -12.29 6.97
N GLY A 215 18.82 -11.13 6.70
CA GLY A 215 18.34 -10.22 7.75
C GLY A 215 18.42 -8.77 7.31
N GLU A 216 18.02 -7.88 8.20
CA GLU A 216 18.02 -6.46 7.95
C GLU A 216 18.60 -5.70 9.14
N ILE A 217 19.59 -4.84 8.89
CA ILE A 217 20.16 -3.90 9.87
C ILE A 217 19.72 -2.48 9.47
N ARG A 218 18.96 -1.78 10.32
CA ARG A 218 18.55 -0.38 10.07
C ARG A 218 18.95 0.57 11.19
N ARG A 219 19.40 1.78 10.83
CA ARG A 219 19.63 2.92 11.76
C ARG A 219 20.44 2.58 13.02
N SER A 220 21.25 1.53 12.95
CA SER A 220 21.98 0.97 14.08
C SER A 220 23.43 1.45 14.05
N VAL A 221 24.06 1.52 15.22
CA VAL A 221 25.41 2.05 15.40
C VAL A 221 26.34 0.94 15.88
N CYS A 222 27.43 0.64 15.17
CA CYS A 222 28.51 -0.23 15.66
C CYS A 222 29.79 0.59 15.86
N THR A 223 30.34 0.60 17.08
CA THR A 223 31.53 1.40 17.42
C THR A 223 32.45 0.72 18.44
N GLY A 224 33.70 1.18 18.53
CA GLY A 224 34.71 0.70 19.49
C GLY A 224 35.07 -0.79 19.39
N SER A 225 34.57 -1.48 18.36
CA SER A 225 34.72 -2.93 18.18
C SER A 225 35.86 -3.23 17.21
N ARG A 226 36.36 -4.48 17.17
CA ARG A 226 37.38 -4.83 16.17
C ARG A 226 36.80 -4.74 14.76
N PHE A 227 35.62 -5.31 14.54
CA PHE A 227 34.87 -5.15 13.29
C PHE A 227 33.48 -4.58 13.59
N GLY A 228 32.98 -3.61 12.82
CA GLY A 228 31.61 -3.13 12.99
C GLY A 228 30.61 -4.24 12.64
N VAL A 229 30.71 -4.77 11.42
CA VAL A 229 29.95 -5.93 10.94
C VAL A 229 30.86 -6.92 10.21
N VAL A 230 30.67 -8.23 10.43
CA VAL A 230 31.34 -9.33 9.71
C VAL A 230 30.30 -10.17 8.98
N ILE A 231 30.56 -10.53 7.72
CA ILE A 231 29.64 -11.29 6.88
C ILE A 231 30.44 -12.35 6.11
N GLY A 232 30.10 -13.63 6.25
CA GLY A 232 30.83 -14.74 5.65
C GLY A 232 29.95 -15.79 4.98
N ASP A 233 30.58 -16.87 4.51
CA ASP A 233 29.95 -17.98 3.78
C ASP A 233 29.07 -17.49 2.62
N GLU A 234 27.74 -17.68 2.66
CA GLU A 234 26.74 -17.26 1.66
C GLU A 234 25.83 -16.14 2.19
N ALA A 235 26.16 -15.54 3.34
CA ALA A 235 25.27 -14.61 4.02
C ALA A 235 24.99 -13.35 3.18
N SER A 236 23.75 -12.87 3.25
CA SER A 236 23.21 -11.81 2.39
C SER A 236 22.24 -10.86 3.13
N PRO A 237 22.68 -10.20 4.22
CA PRO A 237 21.86 -9.21 4.92
C PRO A 237 21.75 -7.89 4.14
N PHE A 238 20.64 -7.19 4.35
CA PHE A 238 20.40 -5.83 3.88
C PHE A 238 20.78 -4.80 4.97
N MET A 239 21.46 -3.72 4.59
CA MET A 239 22.06 -2.77 5.53
C MET A 239 21.71 -1.33 5.12
N LEU A 240 20.89 -0.64 5.93
CA LEU A 240 20.32 0.67 5.62
C LEU A 240 20.46 1.71 6.75
N ASP A 241 20.85 2.94 6.42
CA ASP A 241 20.91 4.09 7.34
C ASP A 241 21.82 3.89 8.59
N ASN A 242 22.71 2.89 8.60
CA ASN A 242 23.52 2.54 9.77
C ASN A 242 24.79 3.38 9.89
N GLN A 243 25.40 3.34 11.07
CA GLN A 243 26.69 3.99 11.36
C GLN A 243 27.71 2.94 11.83
N PHE A 244 28.76 2.71 11.04
CA PHE A 244 29.85 1.79 11.41
C PHE A 244 31.12 2.63 11.59
N VAL A 245 31.30 3.17 12.81
CA VAL A 245 32.20 4.30 13.08
C VAL A 245 33.19 3.99 14.21
N GLY A 246 34.47 4.30 14.02
CA GLY A 246 35.48 4.17 15.07
C GLY A 246 35.82 2.73 15.48
N ASN A 247 35.65 1.78 14.56
CA ASN A 247 36.08 0.38 14.74
C ASN A 247 37.49 0.19 14.17
N ARG A 248 38.11 -0.99 14.34
CA ARG A 248 39.34 -1.30 13.58
C ARG A 248 39.05 -1.48 12.08
N SER A 249 37.96 -2.17 11.73
CA SER A 249 37.38 -2.11 10.37
C SER A 249 35.86 -1.95 10.45
N GLY A 250 35.25 -1.21 9.52
CA GLY A 250 33.81 -0.96 9.50
C GLY A 250 33.00 -2.21 9.15
N VAL A 251 33.17 -2.73 7.92
CA VAL A 251 32.49 -3.93 7.43
C VAL A 251 33.52 -4.88 6.79
N VAL A 252 33.43 -6.18 7.07
CA VAL A 252 34.35 -7.21 6.55
C VAL A 252 33.56 -8.36 5.92
N LEU A 253 33.87 -8.68 4.66
CA LEU A 253 33.20 -9.72 3.86
C LEU A 253 34.14 -10.87 3.48
N SER A 254 33.64 -12.10 3.55
CA SER A 254 34.35 -13.31 3.10
C SER A 254 33.40 -14.33 2.45
N GLY A 255 33.93 -15.49 2.06
CA GLY A 255 33.17 -16.53 1.35
C GLY A 255 32.74 -16.08 -0.04
N VAL A 256 31.44 -16.24 -0.31
CA VAL A 256 30.69 -15.78 -1.48
C VAL A 256 29.55 -14.83 -1.06
N ALA A 257 29.71 -14.16 0.09
CA ALA A 257 28.68 -13.32 0.71
C ALA A 257 28.19 -12.19 -0.21
N ARG A 258 26.88 -11.88 -0.13
CA ARG A 258 26.17 -10.94 -1.02
C ARG A 258 25.30 -9.93 -0.25
N PRO A 259 25.88 -9.10 0.63
CA PRO A 259 25.12 -8.08 1.34
C PRO A 259 24.78 -6.90 0.41
N VAL A 260 23.76 -6.15 0.77
CA VAL A 260 23.29 -4.96 0.02
C VAL A 260 23.38 -3.75 0.93
N LEU A 261 24.20 -2.76 0.58
CA LEU A 261 24.47 -1.58 1.42
C LEU A 261 23.83 -0.33 0.81
N ARG A 262 22.96 0.35 1.58
CA ARG A 262 22.32 1.62 1.21
C ARG A 262 22.43 2.68 2.30
N ASN A 263 22.84 3.90 1.95
CA ASN A 263 22.85 5.08 2.83
C ASN A 263 23.54 4.89 4.20
N ASN A 264 24.51 3.97 4.31
CA ASN A 264 25.26 3.76 5.55
C ASN A 264 26.43 4.76 5.65
N HIS A 265 26.70 5.23 6.86
CA HIS A 265 27.86 6.07 7.17
C HIS A 265 28.96 5.20 7.82
N ILE A 266 30.08 5.06 7.12
CA ILE A 266 31.16 4.13 7.46
C ILE A 266 32.44 4.95 7.58
N ALA A 267 32.77 5.37 8.79
CA ALA A 267 33.74 6.45 8.99
C ALA A 267 34.71 6.22 10.17
N GLU A 268 35.84 6.93 10.16
CA GLU A 268 36.81 6.95 11.27
C GLU A 268 37.35 5.55 11.66
N ASN A 269 37.24 4.53 10.79
CA ASN A 269 37.72 3.18 11.07
C ASN A 269 39.23 3.05 10.79
N GLN A 270 39.96 2.38 11.69
CA GLN A 270 41.43 2.44 11.77
C GLN A 270 42.15 1.85 10.54
N GLU A 271 41.62 0.77 9.96
CA GLU A 271 42.20 0.07 8.81
C GLU A 271 41.33 0.21 7.56
N ASP A 272 40.11 -0.31 7.57
CA ASP A 272 39.23 -0.39 6.39
C ASP A 272 37.79 0.05 6.71
N GLY A 273 37.16 0.80 5.81
CA GLY A 273 35.73 1.08 5.83
C GLY A 273 34.93 -0.17 5.42
N LEU A 274 35.18 -0.68 4.21
CA LEU A 274 34.72 -1.99 3.75
C LEU A 274 35.89 -2.80 3.17
N ALA A 275 36.12 -4.00 3.71
CA ALA A 275 37.09 -4.97 3.20
C ALA A 275 36.39 -6.21 2.63
N ILE A 276 36.77 -6.62 1.43
CA ILE A 276 36.13 -7.72 0.67
C ILE A 276 37.18 -8.77 0.35
N PHE A 277 36.96 -10.02 0.78
CA PHE A 277 37.88 -11.14 0.58
C PHE A 277 37.21 -12.29 -0.20
N GLN A 278 38.04 -13.18 -0.74
CA GLN A 278 37.64 -14.40 -1.45
C GLN A 278 36.76 -14.13 -2.69
N GLN A 279 35.47 -14.45 -2.65
CA GLN A 279 34.51 -14.31 -3.75
C GLN A 279 33.23 -13.56 -3.33
N ALA A 280 33.30 -12.77 -2.25
CA ALA A 280 32.16 -11.95 -1.83
C ALA A 280 31.84 -10.85 -2.86
N GLU A 281 30.55 -10.67 -3.14
CA GLU A 281 30.02 -9.78 -4.18
C GLU A 281 28.94 -8.87 -3.56
N PRO A 282 29.33 -7.80 -2.83
CA PRO A 282 28.39 -6.86 -2.24
C PRO A 282 27.78 -5.91 -3.29
N ASP A 283 26.51 -5.57 -3.10
CA ASP A 283 25.86 -4.51 -3.88
C ASP A 283 26.11 -3.15 -3.22
N LEU A 284 26.97 -2.34 -3.84
CA LEU A 284 27.28 -0.95 -3.48
C LEU A 284 26.50 0.06 -4.33
N GLY A 285 25.30 -0.30 -4.78
CA GLY A 285 24.47 0.52 -5.64
C GLY A 285 24.60 0.17 -7.12
N GLN A 286 23.59 0.55 -7.87
CA GLN A 286 23.46 0.34 -9.31
C GLN A 286 23.10 1.68 -9.98
N ARG A 287 23.15 1.76 -11.32
CA ARG A 287 22.91 3.04 -12.02
C ARG A 287 21.53 3.63 -11.75
N SER A 288 20.50 2.80 -11.58
CA SER A 288 19.13 3.18 -11.23
C SER A 288 18.83 3.21 -9.72
N ASP A 289 19.72 2.69 -8.87
CA ASP A 289 19.54 2.61 -7.41
C ASP A 289 20.88 2.90 -6.71
N PRO A 290 21.26 4.20 -6.55
CA PRO A 290 22.56 4.57 -6.01
C PRO A 290 22.74 4.08 -4.57
N GLY A 291 23.95 3.62 -4.26
CA GLY A 291 24.31 3.11 -2.94
C GLY A 291 24.19 4.17 -1.85
N CYS A 292 24.51 5.44 -2.17
CA CYS A 292 24.49 6.58 -1.26
C CYS A 292 25.27 6.39 0.06
N ASN A 293 26.09 5.35 0.18
CA ASN A 293 26.91 5.11 1.37
C ASN A 293 28.03 6.15 1.43
N VAL A 294 28.43 6.54 2.65
CA VAL A 294 29.46 7.54 2.90
C VAL A 294 30.66 6.87 3.55
N PHE A 295 31.78 6.81 2.83
CA PHE A 295 33.05 6.29 3.31
C PHE A 295 34.07 7.43 3.44
N GLU A 296 34.28 7.92 4.65
CA GLU A 296 35.20 9.03 4.95
C GLU A 296 36.07 8.74 6.17
N GLN A 297 37.24 9.39 6.27
CA GLN A 297 38.13 9.30 7.45
C GLN A 297 38.61 7.89 7.86
N ASN A 298 38.32 6.84 7.09
CA ASN A 298 38.90 5.50 7.26
C ASN A 298 40.34 5.45 6.71
N GLY A 299 41.16 4.51 7.20
CA GLY A 299 42.51 4.26 6.64
C GLY A 299 42.47 3.90 5.15
N THR A 300 41.59 2.98 4.77
CA THR A 300 41.17 2.67 3.39
C THR A 300 39.65 2.70 3.36
N ALA A 301 39.03 3.44 2.43
CA ALA A 301 37.58 3.49 2.27
C ALA A 301 37.02 2.14 1.78
N LEU A 302 37.58 1.61 0.68
CA LEU A 302 37.20 0.34 0.06
C LEU A 302 38.44 -0.51 -0.27
N ARG A 303 38.49 -1.74 0.23
CA ARG A 303 39.49 -2.75 -0.14
C ARG A 303 38.83 -3.95 -0.82
N ASN A 304 38.98 -4.06 -2.14
CA ASN A 304 38.62 -5.25 -2.89
C ASN A 304 39.84 -6.17 -3.06
N ALA A 305 39.85 -7.30 -2.34
CA ALA A 305 40.87 -8.35 -2.49
C ALA A 305 40.36 -9.56 -3.31
N THR A 306 39.25 -9.41 -4.05
CA THR A 306 38.74 -10.41 -5.00
C THR A 306 39.36 -10.23 -6.39
N THR A 307 39.10 -11.16 -7.31
CA THR A 307 39.57 -11.10 -8.70
C THR A 307 38.61 -10.37 -9.66
N LYS A 308 37.41 -9.97 -9.21
CA LYS A 308 36.43 -9.24 -10.02
C LYS A 308 36.51 -7.73 -9.74
N PRO A 309 36.25 -6.85 -10.71
CA PRO A 309 36.04 -5.44 -10.42
C PRO A 309 34.81 -5.25 -9.55
N LEU A 310 34.92 -4.37 -8.55
CA LEU A 310 33.81 -3.96 -7.69
C LEU A 310 33.15 -2.72 -8.26
N GLU A 311 31.92 -2.84 -8.77
CA GLU A 311 31.11 -1.68 -9.14
C GLU A 311 30.68 -0.91 -7.88
N SER A 312 30.80 0.43 -7.92
CA SER A 312 30.38 1.34 -6.86
C SER A 312 29.69 2.54 -7.48
N VAL A 313 28.41 2.74 -7.13
CA VAL A 313 27.54 3.68 -7.86
C VAL A 313 26.84 4.62 -6.90
N GLY A 314 27.11 5.92 -7.03
CA GLY A 314 26.47 6.96 -6.21
C GLY A 314 26.89 7.03 -4.73
N ASN A 315 27.95 6.33 -4.33
CA ASN A 315 28.55 6.45 -2.98
C ASN A 315 29.47 7.68 -2.88
N HIS A 316 29.64 8.20 -1.66
CA HIS A 316 30.70 9.16 -1.34
C HIS A 316 31.94 8.43 -0.83
N LEU A 317 33.10 8.71 -1.41
CA LEU A 317 34.37 8.01 -1.15
C LEU A 317 35.52 9.00 -0.97
N SER A 318 36.36 8.81 0.04
CA SER A 318 37.65 9.51 0.13
C SER A 318 38.62 8.98 -0.94
N PHE A 319 38.92 9.81 -1.95
CA PHE A 319 39.75 9.45 -3.13
C PHE A 319 41.17 8.93 -2.83
N LEU A 320 41.66 9.04 -1.59
CA LEU A 320 42.97 8.53 -1.17
C LEU A 320 42.94 7.08 -0.64
N GLY A 321 41.76 6.47 -0.47
CA GLY A 321 41.58 5.20 0.23
C GLY A 321 40.93 4.08 -0.59
N LEU A 322 41.36 3.85 -1.83
CA LEU A 322 40.85 2.74 -2.65
C LEU A 322 41.96 1.72 -2.93
N GLN A 323 41.70 0.44 -2.64
CA GLN A 323 42.63 -0.66 -2.87
C GLN A 323 41.95 -1.80 -3.64
N GLY A 324 42.57 -2.26 -4.74
CA GLY A 324 42.04 -3.32 -5.60
C GLY A 324 41.27 -2.81 -6.83
N ALA A 325 40.66 -3.73 -7.59
CA ALA A 325 39.89 -3.39 -8.78
C ALA A 325 38.51 -2.82 -8.39
N ILE A 326 38.31 -1.51 -8.57
CA ILE A 326 37.08 -0.81 -8.18
C ILE A 326 36.67 0.12 -9.32
N GLU A 327 35.43 0.00 -9.79
CA GLU A 327 34.86 0.79 -10.88
C GLU A 327 33.82 1.77 -10.33
N LEU A 328 34.13 3.07 -10.46
CA LEU A 328 33.24 4.15 -10.02
C LEU A 328 32.32 4.55 -11.17
N LEU A 329 31.06 4.12 -11.14
CA LEU A 329 30.10 4.41 -12.20
C LEU A 329 29.20 5.60 -11.83
N PRO A 330 28.81 6.45 -12.80
CA PRO A 330 27.82 7.50 -12.56
C PRO A 330 26.44 6.88 -12.30
N SER A 331 25.73 7.39 -11.30
CA SER A 331 24.30 7.10 -11.14
C SER A 331 23.49 7.91 -12.16
N GLN A 332 22.37 7.34 -12.60
CA GLN A 332 21.32 8.01 -13.39
C GLN A 332 20.36 8.81 -12.49
N VAL A 333 20.56 8.79 -11.17
CA VAL A 333 19.83 9.58 -10.17
C VAL A 333 20.83 10.52 -9.48
N SER A 334 20.52 11.82 -9.40
CA SER A 334 21.44 12.82 -8.86
C SER A 334 21.36 12.91 -7.33
N SER A 335 22.45 12.58 -6.65
CA SER A 335 22.55 12.66 -5.18
C SER A 335 22.50 14.12 -4.67
N PRO A 336 21.78 14.43 -3.56
CA PRO A 336 21.68 15.80 -3.04
C PRO A 336 22.99 16.43 -2.51
N LEU A 337 24.05 15.63 -2.33
CA LEU A 337 25.26 15.99 -1.60
C LEU A 337 26.39 16.45 -2.52
N ASN A 338 26.29 17.69 -3.01
CA ASN A 338 27.49 18.42 -3.48
C ASN A 338 27.42 19.92 -3.20
N ARG A 339 27.63 20.29 -1.93
CA ARG A 339 27.83 21.69 -1.50
C ARG A 339 29.09 21.80 -0.62
N SER A 340 30.25 21.78 -1.29
CA SER A 340 31.56 21.92 -0.66
C SER A 340 31.65 23.19 0.22
N LEU A 341 32.32 23.06 1.37
CA LEU A 341 32.46 24.10 2.39
C LEU A 341 33.32 25.27 1.90
N LYS A 342 32.74 26.48 1.80
CA LYS A 342 33.48 27.74 1.77
C LYS A 342 32.89 28.80 2.70
N SER A 343 33.72 29.19 3.66
CA SER A 343 33.66 30.34 4.60
C SER A 343 32.48 31.34 4.48
N ALA A 344 31.59 31.26 5.48
CA ALA A 344 30.94 32.35 6.23
C ALA A 344 30.51 33.67 5.55
N ALA A 345 29.19 33.91 5.58
CA ALA A 345 28.59 35.20 5.97
C ALA A 345 27.20 34.97 6.61
N PRO A 346 26.81 35.69 7.69
CA PRO A 346 25.58 35.39 8.43
C PRO A 346 24.33 36.05 7.82
N ILE A 347 23.28 35.26 7.59
CA ILE A 347 21.95 35.76 7.19
C ILE A 347 20.92 35.46 8.29
N ARG A 348 19.90 36.33 8.41
CA ARG A 348 19.02 36.49 9.58
C ARG A 348 18.14 35.27 9.92
N LYS A 349 17.70 35.29 11.19
CA LYS A 349 16.73 34.36 11.82
C LYS A 349 15.56 33.98 10.91
N ARG A 350 15.18 32.69 10.95
CA ARG A 350 13.96 32.14 10.34
C ARG A 350 12.70 32.88 10.81
N HIS A 351 11.74 33.10 9.92
CA HIS A 351 10.33 33.04 10.33
C HIS A 351 9.90 31.57 10.38
N SER A 352 9.07 31.22 11.37
CA SER A 352 8.56 29.87 11.56
C SER A 352 7.22 29.71 10.86
N LEU A 353 7.13 28.80 9.89
CA LEU A 353 5.86 28.26 9.40
C LEU A 353 5.71 26.85 9.97
N THR A 354 4.86 26.72 10.99
CA THR A 354 4.52 25.45 11.62
C THR A 354 3.40 24.75 10.85
N THR A 355 3.77 23.97 9.83
CA THR A 355 2.87 22.95 9.28
C THR A 355 2.64 21.88 10.35
N LYS A 356 1.43 21.85 10.92
CA LYS A 356 0.98 20.72 11.73
C LYS A 356 0.80 19.51 10.82
N LEU A 357 1.35 18.35 11.20
CA LEU A 357 0.92 17.09 10.58
C LEU A 357 -0.52 16.84 11.01
N HIS A 358 -1.41 16.62 10.05
CA HIS A 358 -2.64 15.87 10.29
C HIS A 358 -2.33 14.37 10.14
N PRO A 359 -2.94 13.49 10.97
CA PRO A 359 -2.82 12.06 10.77
C PRO A 359 -3.50 11.66 9.45
N VAL A 360 -2.78 10.94 8.59
CA VAL A 360 -3.38 10.30 7.43
C VAL A 360 -4.04 9.01 7.91
N THR A 361 -5.36 9.01 8.03
CA THR A 361 -6.15 7.77 8.14
C THR A 361 -6.02 6.98 6.83
N PRO A 362 -5.90 5.64 6.88
CA PRO A 362 -5.88 4.83 5.67
C PRO A 362 -7.24 4.92 4.94
N PRO A 363 -7.27 5.02 3.60
CA PRO A 363 -8.52 5.07 2.85
C PRO A 363 -9.16 3.68 2.75
N PHE A 364 -10.48 3.63 2.93
CA PHE A 364 -11.40 2.51 2.68
C PHE A 364 -11.12 1.17 3.38
N ALA A 365 -11.79 0.98 4.53
CA ALA A 365 -12.33 -0.34 4.87
C ALA A 365 -13.72 -0.47 4.20
N VAL A 366 -13.84 -1.32 3.19
CA VAL A 366 -15.14 -1.64 2.55
C VAL A 366 -15.84 -2.72 3.39
N PRO A 367 -17.15 -2.61 3.69
CA PRO A 367 -17.86 -3.69 4.38
C PRO A 367 -17.93 -4.94 3.50
N PHE A 368 -17.47 -6.07 4.04
CA PHE A 368 -17.47 -7.34 3.31
C PHE A 368 -18.83 -8.02 3.36
N VAL A 369 -19.55 -7.96 2.25
CA VAL A 369 -20.67 -8.86 1.98
C VAL A 369 -20.10 -10.16 1.44
N LEU A 370 -19.96 -11.16 2.31
CA LEU A 370 -19.75 -12.54 1.89
C LEU A 370 -21.02 -12.99 1.16
N ALA A 371 -20.87 -13.45 -0.08
CA ALA A 371 -21.93 -14.21 -0.74
C ALA A 371 -22.10 -15.54 0.00
N SER A 372 -23.29 -16.15 -0.05
CA SER A 372 -23.57 -17.43 0.60
C SER A 372 -23.00 -18.64 -0.17
N HIS A 373 -21.68 -18.68 -0.33
CA HIS A 373 -20.95 -19.87 -0.78
C HIS A 373 -20.72 -20.84 0.38
N SER A 374 -20.95 -22.13 0.13
CA SER A 374 -20.63 -23.20 1.07
C SER A 374 -19.13 -23.46 1.10
N SER A 375 -18.51 -23.32 2.26
CA SER A 375 -17.09 -23.63 2.50
C SER A 375 -16.78 -25.08 2.08
N ALA A 376 -15.75 -25.26 1.24
CA ALA A 376 -15.38 -26.57 0.70
C ALA A 376 -14.77 -27.52 1.76
N PHE A 377 -14.23 -26.97 2.84
CA PHE A 377 -13.69 -27.70 3.99
C PHE A 377 -14.16 -27.04 5.29
N ALA A 378 -14.23 -27.82 6.38
CA ALA A 378 -14.74 -27.34 7.66
C ALA A 378 -13.78 -26.37 8.39
N ASP A 379 -12.48 -26.44 8.09
CA ASP A 379 -11.42 -25.64 8.72
C ASP A 379 -11.08 -24.34 7.97
N ILE A 380 -11.72 -24.11 6.81
CA ILE A 380 -11.67 -22.81 6.11
C ILE A 380 -12.95 -21.98 6.35
N GLN A 381 -13.92 -22.48 7.12
CA GLN A 381 -15.09 -21.69 7.48
C GLN A 381 -14.65 -20.42 8.24
N ASP A 382 -15.20 -19.26 7.85
CA ASP A 382 -14.84 -17.93 8.36
C ASP A 382 -13.37 -17.50 8.11
N HIS A 383 -12.59 -18.28 7.34
CA HIS A 383 -11.23 -17.93 6.94
C HIS A 383 -11.21 -16.92 5.78
N TRP A 384 -10.28 -15.96 5.79
CA TRP A 384 -10.23 -14.86 4.81
C TRP A 384 -10.09 -15.29 3.34
N ALA A 385 -9.61 -16.52 3.11
CA ALA A 385 -9.43 -17.11 1.78
C ALA A 385 -10.56 -18.06 1.34
N ASP A 386 -11.60 -18.33 2.17
CA ASP A 386 -12.63 -19.34 1.90
C ASP A 386 -13.23 -19.21 0.49
N ALA A 387 -13.75 -18.02 0.15
CA ALA A 387 -14.35 -17.74 -1.13
C ALA A 387 -13.43 -18.10 -2.32
N PHE A 388 -12.12 -17.91 -2.19
CA PHE A 388 -11.13 -18.27 -3.22
C PHE A 388 -10.82 -19.76 -3.24
N ILE A 389 -10.63 -20.39 -2.08
CA ILE A 389 -10.33 -21.82 -1.97
C ILE A 389 -11.53 -22.63 -2.49
N SER A 390 -12.71 -22.34 -1.96
CA SER A 390 -13.98 -22.99 -2.34
C SER A 390 -14.31 -22.78 -3.82
N ALA A 391 -14.08 -21.59 -4.37
CA ALA A 391 -14.24 -21.36 -5.81
C ALA A 391 -13.14 -22.06 -6.66
N LEU A 392 -11.89 -22.13 -6.20
CA LEU A 392 -10.80 -22.80 -6.92
C LEU A 392 -11.04 -24.31 -6.98
N VAL A 393 -11.45 -24.94 -5.87
CA VAL A 393 -11.81 -26.36 -5.80
C VAL A 393 -13.03 -26.66 -6.67
N ALA A 394 -14.04 -25.78 -6.71
CA ALA A 394 -15.19 -25.96 -7.60
C ALA A 394 -14.87 -25.89 -9.10
N HIS A 395 -13.73 -25.30 -9.51
CA HIS A 395 -13.31 -25.17 -10.90
C HIS A 395 -12.12 -26.10 -11.29
N THR A 396 -11.54 -26.86 -10.37
CA THR A 396 -10.30 -27.62 -10.61
C THR A 396 -10.28 -28.96 -9.87
N SER A 397 -9.28 -29.80 -10.14
CA SER A 397 -9.07 -31.07 -9.42
C SER A 397 -8.20 -30.94 -8.17
N ILE A 398 -8.07 -29.73 -7.59
CA ILE A 398 -7.40 -29.55 -6.30
C ILE A 398 -8.23 -30.23 -5.21
N GLU A 399 -7.71 -31.36 -4.70
CA GLU A 399 -8.12 -32.02 -3.46
C GLU A 399 -9.62 -32.45 -3.34
N ALA A 400 -10.34 -32.50 -4.46
CA ALA A 400 -11.76 -32.90 -4.59
C ALA A 400 -12.08 -34.39 -4.27
N ALA A 401 -11.26 -35.05 -3.44
CA ALA A 401 -11.39 -36.45 -3.02
C ALA A 401 -10.79 -36.74 -1.62
N SER A 402 -10.45 -35.70 -0.84
CA SER A 402 -9.93 -35.83 0.53
C SER A 402 -11.07 -35.79 1.57
N THR A 403 -10.90 -36.49 2.69
CA THR A 403 -11.74 -36.35 3.90
C THR A 403 -10.99 -35.62 5.03
N GLU A 404 -9.91 -34.91 4.69
CA GLU A 404 -8.99 -34.26 5.62
C GLU A 404 -9.15 -32.72 5.55
N PRO A 405 -8.76 -31.98 6.62
CA PRO A 405 -8.79 -30.52 6.63
C PRO A 405 -7.88 -29.90 5.55
N PHE A 406 -8.18 -28.69 5.12
CA PHE A 406 -7.38 -27.97 4.13
C PHE A 406 -6.08 -27.38 4.71
N PHE A 407 -6.03 -27.13 6.01
CA PHE A 407 -4.92 -26.48 6.74
C PHE A 407 -4.49 -25.15 6.08
N PRO A 408 -5.35 -24.11 6.03
CA PRO A 408 -5.13 -22.90 5.25
C PRO A 408 -3.83 -22.17 5.59
N ASP A 409 -3.50 -22.02 6.88
CA ASP A 409 -2.32 -21.30 7.36
C ASP A 409 -1.02 -22.14 7.36
N ALA A 410 -1.09 -23.43 6.98
CA ALA A 410 0.10 -24.26 6.90
C ALA A 410 0.97 -23.87 5.68
N PRO A 411 2.32 -23.93 5.79
CA PRO A 411 3.20 -23.63 4.67
C PRO A 411 3.04 -24.68 3.56
N ILE A 412 2.99 -24.23 2.31
CA ILE A 412 2.91 -25.13 1.14
C ILE A 412 4.31 -25.60 0.71
N SER A 413 4.47 -26.91 0.46
CA SER A 413 5.72 -27.44 -0.12
C SER A 413 5.83 -27.11 -1.60
N ARG A 414 7.07 -27.09 -2.11
CA ARG A 414 7.35 -26.82 -3.54
C ARG A 414 6.70 -27.89 -4.44
N ALA A 415 6.63 -29.14 -4.01
CA ALA A 415 5.89 -30.21 -4.68
C ALA A 415 4.37 -29.97 -4.70
N GLN A 416 3.77 -29.63 -3.56
CA GLN A 416 2.33 -29.34 -3.46
C GLN A 416 1.93 -28.17 -4.39
N PHE A 417 2.69 -27.07 -4.37
CA PHE A 417 2.43 -25.95 -5.28
C PHE A 417 2.55 -26.33 -6.76
N ALA A 418 3.53 -27.15 -7.13
CA ALA A 418 3.68 -27.63 -8.50
C ALA A 418 2.52 -28.55 -8.94
N VAL A 419 2.00 -29.38 -8.03
CA VAL A 419 0.80 -30.20 -8.26
C VAL A 419 -0.43 -29.33 -8.50
N TRP A 420 -0.69 -28.36 -7.62
CA TRP A 420 -1.81 -27.43 -7.77
C TRP A 420 -1.68 -26.61 -9.06
N ALA A 421 -0.50 -26.04 -9.37
CA ALA A 421 -0.28 -25.31 -10.61
C ALA A 421 -0.45 -26.19 -11.87
N ALA A 422 -0.09 -27.48 -11.80
CA ALA A 422 -0.38 -28.43 -12.87
C ALA A 422 -1.88 -28.66 -13.05
N GLN A 423 -2.62 -28.92 -11.96
CA GLN A 423 -4.08 -29.14 -11.95
C GLN A 423 -4.87 -27.92 -12.42
N VAL A 424 -4.43 -26.70 -12.08
CA VAL A 424 -5.09 -25.43 -12.41
C VAL A 424 -4.90 -25.05 -13.89
N PHE A 425 -3.66 -25.10 -14.41
CA PHE A 425 -3.34 -24.51 -15.71
C PHE A 425 -3.22 -25.50 -16.86
N ALA A 426 -2.91 -26.78 -16.62
CA ALA A 426 -2.79 -27.76 -17.71
C ALA A 426 -4.08 -27.99 -18.52
N PRO A 427 -5.30 -27.96 -17.94
CA PRO A 427 -6.54 -28.11 -18.70
C PRO A 427 -6.79 -26.99 -19.74
N LEU A 428 -6.15 -25.82 -19.59
CA LEU A 428 -6.39 -24.63 -20.42
C LEU A 428 -5.64 -24.65 -21.76
N GLY A 429 -4.62 -25.51 -21.89
CA GLY A 429 -3.86 -25.75 -23.12
C GLY A 429 -3.05 -24.55 -23.64
N ASN A 430 -2.30 -24.79 -24.72
CA ASN A 430 -1.33 -23.81 -25.28
C ASN A 430 -1.97 -22.57 -25.96
N ASN A 431 -3.30 -22.46 -26.02
CA ASN A 431 -4.00 -21.43 -26.79
C ASN A 431 -4.43 -20.21 -25.93
N THR A 432 -4.32 -20.28 -24.61
CA THR A 432 -4.75 -19.21 -23.69
C THR A 432 -3.60 -18.27 -23.35
N SER A 433 -3.47 -17.16 -24.09
CA SER A 433 -2.54 -16.09 -23.70
C SER A 433 -2.93 -15.49 -22.34
N PRO A 434 -1.98 -15.22 -21.42
CA PRO A 434 -0.54 -15.19 -21.66
C PRO A 434 0.26 -16.45 -21.26
N LEU A 435 -0.37 -17.64 -21.11
CA LEU A 435 0.37 -18.88 -20.78
C LEU A 435 1.56 -19.13 -21.72
N ARG A 436 2.67 -19.58 -21.16
CA ARG A 436 3.90 -19.83 -21.91
C ARG A 436 3.80 -21.09 -22.77
N SER A 437 4.13 -20.98 -24.06
CA SER A 437 4.24 -22.12 -24.97
C SER A 437 5.22 -23.18 -24.45
N THR A 438 4.81 -24.45 -24.53
CA THR A 438 5.57 -25.61 -24.03
C THR A 438 6.72 -26.05 -24.94
N GLN A 439 6.89 -25.44 -26.13
CA GLN A 439 7.93 -25.83 -27.08
C GLN A 439 9.33 -25.36 -26.63
N GLY A 440 10.31 -26.28 -26.65
CA GLY A 440 11.74 -25.96 -26.44
C GLY A 440 12.25 -26.06 -25.01
N LEU A 441 11.48 -26.60 -24.07
CA LEU A 441 11.95 -26.97 -22.74
C LEU A 441 12.38 -28.44 -22.72
N SER A 442 13.48 -28.77 -22.01
CA SER A 442 14.03 -30.13 -21.97
C SER A 442 13.42 -30.98 -20.85
N ASP A 443 13.04 -32.21 -21.18
CA ASP A 443 12.42 -33.20 -20.28
C ASP A 443 13.39 -33.84 -19.27
N ILE A 444 14.57 -33.24 -19.06
CA ILE A 444 15.53 -33.73 -18.06
C ILE A 444 14.89 -33.59 -16.67
N PRO A 445 14.75 -34.67 -15.88
CA PRO A 445 14.22 -34.57 -14.51
C PRO A 445 15.16 -33.70 -13.64
N PHE A 446 14.63 -33.15 -12.54
CA PHE A 446 15.50 -32.48 -11.57
C PHE A 446 16.37 -33.55 -10.86
N SER A 447 17.60 -33.18 -10.49
CA SER A 447 18.63 -34.12 -10.02
C SER A 447 18.32 -34.82 -8.70
N ASP A 448 17.30 -34.35 -7.99
CA ASP A 448 16.92 -34.69 -6.62
C ASP A 448 15.49 -35.24 -6.49
N ILE A 449 14.79 -35.50 -7.60
CA ILE A 449 13.44 -36.11 -7.59
C ILE A 449 13.55 -37.59 -7.98
N PRO A 450 13.28 -38.54 -7.05
CA PRO A 450 13.17 -39.97 -7.37
C PRO A 450 12.06 -40.26 -8.40
N SER A 451 12.23 -41.30 -9.20
CA SER A 451 11.25 -41.71 -10.23
C SER A 451 9.92 -42.22 -9.66
N ASP A 452 9.91 -42.60 -8.40
CA ASP A 452 8.77 -43.06 -7.59
C ASP A 452 8.18 -41.96 -6.70
N HIS A 453 8.67 -40.72 -6.80
CA HIS A 453 8.17 -39.59 -6.04
C HIS A 453 6.72 -39.23 -6.43
N TRP A 454 5.82 -39.15 -5.45
CA TRP A 454 4.36 -38.99 -5.63
C TRP A 454 3.95 -37.86 -6.59
N ALA A 455 4.68 -36.74 -6.60
CA ALA A 455 4.42 -35.57 -7.46
C ALA A 455 5.21 -35.52 -8.78
N VAL A 456 5.96 -36.56 -9.17
CA VAL A 456 6.96 -36.50 -10.26
C VAL A 456 6.39 -36.00 -11.60
N ASP A 457 5.27 -36.56 -12.07
CA ASP A 457 4.63 -36.18 -13.33
C ASP A 457 4.10 -34.74 -13.31
N ALA A 458 3.52 -34.33 -12.18
CA ALA A 458 2.96 -33.00 -12.00
C ALA A 458 4.07 -31.93 -11.91
N ILE A 459 5.18 -32.22 -11.23
CA ILE A 459 6.37 -31.35 -11.22
C ILE A 459 6.97 -31.24 -12.64
N ALA A 460 7.03 -32.34 -13.39
CA ALA A 460 7.44 -32.31 -14.80
C ALA A 460 6.47 -31.52 -15.69
N GLN A 461 5.17 -31.52 -15.39
CA GLN A 461 4.15 -30.72 -16.09
C GLN A 461 4.25 -29.24 -15.75
N ALA A 462 4.37 -28.88 -14.47
CA ALA A 462 4.63 -27.52 -14.01
C ALA A 462 5.95 -26.96 -14.59
N LYS A 463 7.00 -27.80 -14.74
CA LYS A 463 8.25 -27.44 -15.43
C LYS A 463 8.01 -27.08 -16.90
N ARG A 464 7.27 -27.90 -17.64
CA ARG A 464 6.92 -27.66 -19.06
C ARG A 464 6.06 -26.41 -19.26
N MET A 465 5.21 -26.06 -18.31
CA MET A 465 4.41 -24.82 -18.34
C MET A 465 5.15 -23.59 -17.78
N GLY A 466 6.26 -23.78 -17.05
CA GLY A 466 7.09 -22.70 -16.49
C GLY A 466 6.85 -22.38 -15.00
N PHE A 467 5.83 -22.97 -14.38
CA PHE A 467 5.50 -22.82 -12.95
C PHE A 467 6.47 -23.54 -12.00
N ALA A 468 7.36 -24.41 -12.49
CA ALA A 468 8.48 -24.93 -11.70
C ALA A 468 9.79 -24.17 -11.99
N ILE A 469 10.57 -23.90 -10.94
CA ILE A 469 11.86 -23.19 -11.00
C ILE A 469 12.92 -24.01 -10.27
N ALA A 470 13.99 -24.37 -10.99
CA ALA A 470 15.17 -25.03 -10.46
C ALA A 470 16.03 -24.05 -9.63
N PHE A 471 16.77 -24.60 -8.68
CA PHE A 471 17.94 -23.92 -8.11
C PHE A 471 19.15 -24.00 -9.06
N ALA A 472 20.21 -23.25 -8.78
CA ALA A 472 21.41 -23.18 -9.64
C ALA A 472 22.20 -24.50 -9.71
N ASP A 473 22.05 -25.36 -8.71
CA ASP A 473 22.54 -26.75 -8.62
C ASP A 473 21.68 -27.76 -9.42
N GLN A 474 20.65 -27.28 -10.14
CA GLN A 474 19.66 -28.06 -10.90
C GLN A 474 18.66 -28.88 -10.05
N THR A 475 18.65 -28.70 -8.73
CA THR A 475 17.67 -29.32 -7.82
C THR A 475 16.30 -28.64 -7.89
N PHE A 476 15.26 -29.35 -7.46
CA PHE A 476 13.90 -28.82 -7.26
C PHE A 476 13.54 -28.63 -5.79
N ARG A 477 14.02 -29.51 -4.91
CA ARG A 477 13.78 -29.57 -3.47
C ARG A 477 12.27 -29.68 -3.16
N PRO A 478 11.64 -30.84 -3.45
CA PRO A 478 10.19 -30.99 -3.44
C PRO A 478 9.54 -30.70 -2.08
N GLU A 479 10.18 -31.11 -0.99
CA GLU A 479 9.63 -30.99 0.37
C GLU A 479 10.07 -29.72 1.11
N GLU A 480 10.90 -28.86 0.51
CA GLU A 480 11.16 -27.52 1.06
C GLU A 480 9.89 -26.64 0.94
N PRO A 481 9.58 -25.79 1.93
CA PRO A 481 8.54 -24.77 1.82
C PRO A 481 8.81 -23.79 0.66
N LEU A 482 7.77 -23.46 -0.10
CA LEU A 482 7.86 -22.44 -1.16
C LEU A 482 7.80 -21.04 -0.55
N THR A 483 8.80 -20.19 -0.80
CA THR A 483 8.75 -18.79 -0.31
C THR A 483 7.92 -17.90 -1.23
N ARG A 484 7.32 -16.84 -0.66
CA ARG A 484 6.43 -15.92 -1.37
C ARG A 484 7.06 -15.33 -2.65
N ILE A 485 8.36 -15.02 -2.64
CA ILE A 485 9.08 -14.56 -3.84
C ILE A 485 9.24 -15.66 -4.91
N GLN A 486 9.47 -16.92 -4.51
CA GLN A 486 9.57 -18.04 -5.44
C GLN A 486 8.23 -18.33 -6.11
N ALA A 487 7.12 -18.24 -5.36
CA ALA A 487 5.76 -18.37 -5.90
C ALA A 487 5.42 -17.26 -6.91
N ILE A 488 5.74 -16.00 -6.59
CA ILE A 488 5.57 -14.87 -7.50
C ILE A 488 6.36 -15.11 -8.81
N LEU A 489 7.62 -15.53 -8.71
CA LEU A 489 8.46 -15.84 -9.87
C LEU A 489 7.89 -16.99 -10.70
N ALA A 490 7.39 -18.05 -10.06
CA ALA A 490 6.76 -19.19 -10.73
C ALA A 490 5.50 -18.79 -11.50
N LEU A 491 4.62 -18.00 -10.87
CA LEU A 491 3.37 -17.53 -11.48
C LEU A 491 3.63 -16.59 -12.66
N VAL A 492 4.48 -15.57 -12.47
CA VAL A 492 4.88 -14.64 -13.55
C VAL A 492 5.48 -15.37 -14.75
N LYS A 493 6.32 -16.38 -14.50
CA LYS A 493 6.99 -17.17 -15.54
C LYS A 493 6.04 -18.14 -16.27
N GLY A 494 5.10 -18.77 -15.56
CA GLY A 494 4.12 -19.70 -16.15
C GLY A 494 2.99 -18.99 -16.89
N LEU A 495 2.47 -17.90 -16.31
CA LEU A 495 1.52 -16.96 -16.93
C LEU A 495 2.17 -16.05 -17.98
N GLY A 496 3.44 -16.29 -18.37
CA GLY A 496 4.15 -15.58 -19.45
C GLY A 496 4.21 -14.05 -19.32
N LEU A 497 4.08 -13.53 -18.11
CA LEU A 497 4.00 -12.09 -17.85
C LEU A 497 5.36 -11.41 -18.08
N LYS A 498 5.38 -10.39 -18.94
CA LYS A 498 6.55 -9.51 -19.11
C LYS A 498 6.76 -8.70 -17.82
N GLY A 499 8.01 -8.58 -17.38
CA GLY A 499 8.39 -7.75 -16.24
C GLY A 499 8.00 -6.28 -16.46
N THR A 500 7.59 -5.58 -15.40
CA THR A 500 7.21 -4.15 -15.46
C THR A 500 8.10 -3.29 -14.56
N ASN A 501 7.89 -1.97 -14.55
CA ASN A 501 8.79 -1.01 -13.90
C ASN A 501 8.99 -1.30 -12.38
N PRO A 502 10.22 -1.57 -11.90
CA PRO A 502 10.56 -1.72 -10.48
C PRO A 502 10.17 -0.57 -9.56
N ASP A 503 9.96 0.65 -10.07
CA ASP A 503 9.44 1.78 -9.27
C ASP A 503 8.11 1.42 -8.57
N ARG A 504 7.34 0.49 -9.17
CA ARG A 504 6.12 -0.11 -8.63
C ARG A 504 6.33 -1.01 -7.41
N LEU A 505 7.51 -0.97 -6.80
CA LEU A 505 7.78 -1.62 -5.52
C LEU A 505 7.82 -0.61 -4.37
N VAL A 506 7.66 0.70 -4.62
CA VAL A 506 7.73 1.73 -3.58
C VAL A 506 6.61 1.66 -2.53
N LEU A 507 5.53 0.89 -2.76
CA LEU A 507 4.57 0.55 -1.70
C LEU A 507 5.19 -0.33 -0.59
N TYR A 508 6.28 -1.03 -0.91
CA TYR A 508 6.94 -1.96 -0.01
C TYR A 508 8.14 -1.28 0.67
N ARG A 509 8.08 -1.18 2.01
CA ARG A 509 9.19 -0.72 2.88
C ARG A 509 10.35 -1.72 2.92
N ASP A 510 10.06 -2.97 2.57
CA ASP A 510 10.98 -4.09 2.43
C ASP A 510 11.25 -4.44 0.95
N ARG A 511 10.92 -3.57 -0.01
CA ARG A 511 11.27 -3.77 -1.44
C ARG A 511 12.75 -4.04 -1.67
N VAL A 512 13.58 -3.52 -0.76
CA VAL A 512 15.02 -3.66 -0.68
C VAL A 512 15.48 -5.07 -0.27
N GLN A 513 14.58 -5.88 0.30
CA GLN A 513 14.77 -7.32 0.49
C GLN A 513 14.39 -8.14 -0.76
N ILE A 514 13.73 -7.54 -1.77
CA ILE A 514 13.39 -8.24 -3.01
C ILE A 514 14.67 -8.36 -3.85
N PRO A 515 15.09 -9.57 -4.26
CA PRO A 515 16.27 -9.74 -5.09
C PRO A 515 16.16 -8.97 -6.41
N SER A 516 17.26 -8.38 -6.88
CA SER A 516 17.31 -7.56 -8.11
C SER A 516 16.72 -8.26 -9.34
N TYR A 517 17.02 -9.55 -9.51
CA TYR A 517 16.48 -10.40 -10.58
C TYR A 517 14.95 -10.61 -10.52
N ALA A 518 14.34 -10.39 -9.37
CA ALA A 518 12.91 -10.58 -9.13
C ALA A 518 12.09 -9.28 -9.17
N LEU A 519 12.73 -8.10 -9.06
CA LEU A 519 12.04 -6.81 -9.05
C LEU A 519 11.03 -6.64 -10.21
N PRO A 520 11.37 -6.94 -11.49
CA PRO A 520 10.44 -6.75 -12.59
C PRO A 520 9.27 -7.75 -12.55
N ALA A 521 9.50 -8.95 -12.00
CA ALA A 521 8.49 -9.98 -11.84
C ALA A 521 7.50 -9.62 -10.72
N VAL A 522 7.98 -9.15 -9.55
CA VAL A 522 7.09 -8.65 -8.49
C VAL A 522 6.28 -7.45 -8.99
N ALA A 523 6.90 -6.50 -9.69
CA ALA A 523 6.19 -5.38 -10.29
C ALA A 523 5.08 -5.81 -11.27
N ALA A 524 5.34 -6.86 -12.06
CA ALA A 524 4.33 -7.47 -12.93
C ALA A 524 3.23 -8.20 -12.16
N ALA A 525 3.54 -8.89 -11.07
CA ALA A 525 2.56 -9.57 -10.23
C ALA A 525 1.61 -8.57 -9.54
N ILE A 526 2.13 -7.46 -9.00
CA ILE A 526 1.32 -6.37 -8.43
C ILE A 526 0.37 -5.79 -9.49
N GLN A 527 0.90 -5.47 -10.68
CA GLN A 527 0.11 -4.91 -11.78
C GLN A 527 -1.07 -5.80 -12.19
N ASN A 528 -0.90 -7.12 -12.06
CA ASN A 528 -1.89 -8.12 -12.45
C ASN A 528 -2.68 -8.68 -11.25
N ARG A 529 -2.64 -8.01 -10.08
CA ARG A 529 -3.34 -8.40 -8.83
C ARG A 529 -3.02 -9.82 -8.33
N LEU A 530 -1.86 -10.37 -8.71
CA LEU A 530 -1.41 -11.73 -8.34
C LEU A 530 -0.75 -11.80 -6.94
N VAL A 531 -0.59 -10.68 -6.25
CA VAL A 531 0.04 -10.62 -4.92
C VAL A 531 -1.05 -10.49 -3.85
N VAL A 532 -0.82 -11.15 -2.70
CA VAL A 532 -1.77 -11.21 -1.59
C VAL A 532 -1.10 -10.72 -0.30
N HIS A 533 -1.81 -9.88 0.46
CA HIS A 533 -1.50 -9.48 1.83
C HIS A 533 -2.32 -10.32 2.81
N ALA A 534 -2.00 -11.61 2.90
CA ALA A 534 -2.33 -12.38 4.09
C ALA A 534 -1.50 -11.83 5.25
N ALA A 535 -2.17 -11.40 6.31
CA ALA A 535 -1.49 -10.97 7.53
C ALA A 535 -1.11 -12.21 8.35
N LEU A 536 0.09 -12.19 8.96
CA LEU A 536 0.40 -13.08 10.07
C LEU A 536 -0.42 -12.64 11.29
N ASN A 537 -1.69 -13.10 11.33
CA ASN A 537 -2.66 -13.03 12.43
C ASN A 537 -2.65 -11.72 13.25
N SER A 538 -2.66 -10.57 12.57
CA SER A 538 -2.83 -9.26 13.22
C SER A 538 -3.46 -8.23 12.31
N ALA A 539 -4.57 -7.64 12.75
CA ALA A 539 -5.23 -6.48 12.12
C ALA A 539 -4.42 -5.16 12.26
N SER A 540 -3.15 -5.25 12.65
CA SER A 540 -2.24 -4.11 12.89
C SER A 540 -0.99 -4.12 12.00
N MET A 541 -0.80 -5.14 11.14
CA MET A 541 0.29 -5.16 10.17
C MET A 541 -0.08 -4.29 8.95
N PRO A 542 0.74 -3.30 8.55
CA PRO A 542 0.45 -2.45 7.41
C PRO A 542 0.63 -3.21 6.09
N HIS A 543 -0.19 -2.87 5.09
CA HIS A 543 -0.11 -3.34 3.70
C HIS A 543 1.13 -2.82 2.92
N ASP A 544 2.24 -2.53 3.63
CA ASP A 544 3.46 -1.94 3.09
C ASP A 544 4.71 -2.83 3.25
N ARG A 545 4.50 -4.15 3.40
CA ARG A 545 5.57 -5.17 3.37
C ARG A 545 5.19 -6.38 2.52
N LEU A 546 6.12 -6.83 1.68
CA LEU A 546 5.95 -8.02 0.83
C LEU A 546 6.35 -9.32 1.55
N PHE A 547 7.28 -9.26 2.50
CA PHE A 547 7.88 -10.42 3.16
C PHE A 547 8.42 -11.48 2.16
N PRO A 548 9.33 -11.11 1.24
CA PRO A 548 9.67 -11.93 0.07
C PRO A 548 10.20 -13.34 0.43
N PHE A 549 10.92 -13.49 1.54
CA PHE A 549 11.54 -14.76 1.95
C PHE A 549 10.70 -15.59 2.94
N VAL A 550 9.51 -15.14 3.33
CA VAL A 550 8.62 -15.92 4.20
C VAL A 550 7.97 -17.06 3.39
N SER A 551 7.81 -18.23 4.02
CA SER A 551 7.10 -19.38 3.45
C SER A 551 5.65 -19.02 3.15
N LEU A 552 5.18 -19.38 1.96
CA LEU A 552 3.81 -19.14 1.52
C LEU A 552 2.86 -20.14 2.17
N THR A 553 1.72 -19.67 2.67
CA THR A 553 0.65 -20.54 3.19
C THR A 553 -0.14 -21.22 2.06
N ARG A 554 -0.81 -22.34 2.37
CA ARG A 554 -1.73 -23.03 1.45
C ARG A 554 -2.89 -22.11 1.01
N ALA A 555 -3.41 -21.28 1.90
CA ALA A 555 -4.42 -20.27 1.57
C ALA A 555 -3.93 -19.22 0.56
N GLU A 556 -2.76 -18.61 0.80
CA GLU A 556 -2.18 -17.65 -0.17
C GLU A 556 -1.90 -18.30 -1.52
N ALA A 557 -1.35 -19.52 -1.54
CA ALA A 557 -1.09 -20.25 -2.76
C ALA A 557 -2.37 -20.46 -3.59
N ALA A 558 -3.47 -20.88 -2.94
CA ALA A 558 -4.77 -21.02 -3.61
C ALA A 558 -5.29 -19.68 -4.16
N VAL A 559 -5.22 -18.59 -3.38
CA VAL A 559 -5.66 -17.25 -3.83
C VAL A 559 -4.83 -16.76 -5.01
N MET A 560 -3.50 -16.92 -4.97
CA MET A 560 -2.60 -16.53 -6.07
C MET A 560 -2.84 -17.35 -7.35
N LEU A 561 -3.14 -18.65 -7.23
CA LEU A 561 -3.53 -19.50 -8.36
C LEU A 561 -4.90 -19.08 -8.94
N TYR A 562 -5.87 -18.75 -8.07
CA TYR A 562 -7.17 -18.23 -8.48
C TYR A 562 -7.05 -16.91 -9.25
N GLN A 563 -6.21 -15.98 -8.79
CA GLN A 563 -5.94 -14.74 -9.55
C GLN A 563 -5.29 -15.01 -10.92
N GLY A 564 -4.54 -16.11 -11.07
CA GLY A 564 -4.09 -16.59 -12.38
C GLY A 564 -5.24 -17.00 -13.31
N LEU A 565 -6.28 -17.65 -12.79
CA LEU A 565 -7.50 -17.95 -13.55
C LEU A 565 -8.33 -16.70 -13.89
N VAL A 566 -8.41 -15.72 -12.97
CA VAL A 566 -9.05 -14.41 -13.21
C VAL A 566 -8.33 -13.66 -14.33
N LEU A 567 -6.99 -13.62 -14.30
CA LEU A 567 -6.15 -13.02 -15.36
C LEU A 567 -6.41 -13.67 -16.74
N LEU A 568 -6.52 -15.00 -16.75
CA LEU A 568 -6.85 -15.79 -17.95
C LEU A 568 -8.34 -15.73 -18.33
N LYS A 569 -9.18 -14.97 -17.60
CA LYS A 569 -10.63 -14.82 -17.79
C LYS A 569 -11.41 -16.15 -17.74
N GLN A 570 -10.91 -17.12 -16.98
CA GLN A 570 -11.55 -18.43 -16.80
C GLN A 570 -12.55 -18.43 -15.63
N VAL A 571 -12.35 -17.57 -14.64
CA VAL A 571 -13.24 -17.37 -13.48
C VAL A 571 -13.48 -15.89 -13.22
N GLN A 572 -14.53 -15.56 -12.49
CA GLN A 572 -14.87 -14.17 -12.14
C GLN A 572 -13.95 -13.63 -11.02
N PRO A 573 -13.67 -12.31 -10.99
CA PRO A 573 -12.90 -11.72 -9.90
C PRO A 573 -13.71 -11.71 -8.58
N ILE A 574 -13.16 -12.32 -7.53
CA ILE A 574 -13.67 -12.19 -6.16
C ILE A 574 -12.99 -10.99 -5.50
N ALA A 575 -13.77 -10.09 -4.89
CA ALA A 575 -13.25 -8.96 -4.12
C ALA A 575 -12.70 -9.41 -2.77
N SER A 576 -11.60 -8.79 -2.30
CA SER A 576 -10.96 -9.11 -1.02
C SER A 576 -10.02 -7.98 -0.58
N PRO A 577 -9.91 -7.68 0.73
CA PRO A 577 -8.99 -6.64 1.22
C PRO A 577 -7.54 -7.14 1.26
N HIS A 578 -7.35 -8.46 1.09
CA HIS A 578 -6.04 -9.11 1.01
C HIS A 578 -5.46 -9.08 -0.41
N LEU A 579 -6.24 -8.75 -1.45
CA LEU A 579 -5.69 -8.61 -2.80
C LEU A 579 -4.96 -7.27 -2.94
N VAL A 580 -3.68 -7.33 -3.32
CA VAL A 580 -2.86 -6.14 -3.54
C VAL A 580 -3.37 -5.40 -4.76
N GLN A 581 -4.06 -4.29 -4.54
CA GLN A 581 -4.37 -3.35 -5.63
C GLN A 581 -3.06 -2.75 -6.14
N PRO A 582 -2.84 -2.69 -7.48
CA PRO A 582 -1.74 -1.89 -8.02
C PRO A 582 -2.02 -0.41 -7.68
N PRO A 583 -1.24 0.22 -6.80
CA PRO A 583 -1.60 1.53 -6.28
C PRO A 583 -1.37 2.62 -7.33
N GLU A 584 -2.16 3.68 -7.22
CA GLU A 584 -2.26 4.76 -8.20
C GLU A 584 -1.11 5.77 -8.06
N TRP A 585 0.15 5.32 -8.18
CA TRP A 585 1.28 6.23 -8.03
C TRP A 585 1.26 7.33 -9.09
N VAL A 586 1.41 8.56 -8.59
CA VAL A 586 1.84 9.69 -9.40
C VAL A 586 3.37 9.75 -9.34
N VAL A 587 4.05 9.24 -10.39
CA VAL A 587 5.45 9.54 -10.78
C VAL A 587 5.59 11.04 -11.05
N ALA A 588 5.57 11.81 -9.96
CA ALA A 588 5.56 13.26 -9.95
C ALA A 588 6.90 13.83 -10.44
N PHE A 589 6.95 14.28 -11.69
CA PHE A 589 8.08 15.06 -12.19
C PHE A 589 7.97 16.51 -11.68
N PRO A 590 9.01 17.09 -11.05
CA PRO A 590 8.92 18.42 -10.44
C PRO A 590 8.53 19.56 -11.40
N ASP A 591 8.80 19.41 -12.70
CA ASP A 591 8.44 20.36 -13.76
C ASP A 591 7.07 20.11 -14.38
N SER A 592 6.35 19.06 -13.94
CA SER A 592 5.07 18.64 -14.50
C SER A 592 3.92 18.61 -13.48
N ASN A 593 4.16 18.82 -12.19
CA ASN A 593 3.13 18.73 -11.14
C ASN A 593 1.92 19.65 -11.42
N ASP A 594 2.17 20.94 -11.64
CA ASP A 594 1.14 21.96 -11.90
C ASP A 594 0.85 22.15 -13.42
N HIS A 595 1.28 21.20 -14.25
CA HIS A 595 1.20 21.32 -15.71
C HIS A 595 -0.17 20.85 -16.24
N TRP A 596 -0.67 21.42 -17.34
CA TRP A 596 -2.01 21.07 -17.86
C TRP A 596 -2.19 19.57 -18.20
N ALA A 597 -1.08 18.86 -18.39
CA ALA A 597 -1.02 17.46 -18.78
C ALA A 597 -0.56 16.50 -17.66
N THR A 598 -0.48 16.91 -16.38
CA THR A 598 0.07 16.08 -15.27
C THR A 598 -0.44 14.64 -15.33
N HIS A 599 -1.76 14.44 -15.37
CA HIS A 599 -2.38 13.12 -15.36
C HIS A 599 -2.13 12.31 -16.65
N PHE A 600 -1.97 12.96 -17.81
CA PHE A 600 -1.63 12.28 -19.07
C PHE A 600 -0.17 11.82 -19.11
N ILE A 601 0.75 12.72 -18.72
CA ILE A 601 2.17 12.42 -18.51
C ILE A 601 2.27 11.24 -17.55
N GLN A 602 1.52 11.32 -16.44
CA GLN A 602 1.49 10.30 -15.43
C GLN A 602 1.04 8.94 -15.95
N GLY A 603 -0.13 8.89 -16.60
CA GLY A 603 -0.70 7.65 -17.08
C GLY A 603 0.16 6.97 -18.15
N ALA A 604 0.76 7.75 -19.05
CA ALA A 604 1.62 7.22 -20.11
C ALA A 604 3.00 6.74 -19.59
N VAL A 605 3.53 7.36 -18.52
CA VAL A 605 4.74 6.89 -17.83
C VAL A 605 4.45 5.66 -16.96
N ASN A 606 3.31 5.63 -16.25
CA ASN A 606 2.87 4.47 -15.47
C ASN A 606 2.71 3.21 -16.32
N GLN A 607 2.33 3.34 -17.59
CA GLN A 607 2.22 2.23 -18.55
C GLN A 607 3.56 1.89 -19.26
N GLY A 608 4.67 2.52 -18.88
CA GLY A 608 5.99 2.28 -19.47
C GLY A 608 6.16 2.77 -20.92
N ILE A 609 5.20 3.54 -21.44
CA ILE A 609 5.20 4.01 -22.84
C ILE A 609 6.07 5.26 -22.99
N LEU A 610 6.02 6.16 -22.00
CA LEU A 610 6.88 7.32 -21.88
C LEU A 610 7.83 7.20 -20.68
N SER A 611 8.89 8.02 -20.70
CA SER A 611 9.90 8.11 -19.65
C SER A 611 10.29 9.58 -19.42
N GLY A 612 10.82 9.88 -18.24
CA GLY A 612 11.51 11.14 -17.97
C GLY A 612 12.81 11.28 -18.76
N LEU A 613 13.50 12.39 -18.54
CA LEU A 613 14.87 12.64 -18.99
C LEU A 613 15.88 12.20 -17.89
N PRO A 614 17.17 11.95 -18.23
CA PRO A 614 18.20 11.56 -17.26
C PRO A 614 18.48 12.57 -16.13
N ASN A 615 17.92 13.77 -16.17
CA ASN A 615 18.02 14.79 -15.12
C ASN A 615 16.83 14.79 -14.13
N GLY A 616 15.93 13.80 -14.21
CA GLY A 616 14.77 13.68 -13.34
C GLY A 616 13.57 14.58 -13.70
N LEU A 617 13.66 15.33 -14.81
CA LEU A 617 12.58 16.16 -15.32
C LEU A 617 11.82 15.43 -16.44
N PHE A 618 10.54 15.77 -16.66
CA PHE A 618 9.85 15.28 -17.85
C PHE A 618 10.09 16.17 -19.09
N ALA A 619 10.39 17.46 -18.89
CA ALA A 619 10.42 18.51 -19.88
C ALA A 619 9.13 18.56 -20.73
N PRO A 620 7.96 18.85 -20.13
CA PRO A 620 6.65 18.76 -20.80
C PRO A 620 6.56 19.61 -22.07
N ASP A 621 7.12 20.82 -22.06
CA ASP A 621 7.12 21.74 -23.20
C ASP A 621 8.23 21.48 -24.23
N ARG A 622 9.18 20.57 -23.98
CA ARG A 622 10.23 20.25 -24.97
C ARG A 622 9.60 19.55 -26.18
N PRO A 623 9.88 19.98 -27.43
CA PRO A 623 9.50 19.22 -28.62
C PRO A 623 10.11 17.81 -28.63
N MET A 624 9.30 16.80 -28.99
CA MET A 624 9.78 15.42 -29.15
C MET A 624 10.36 15.22 -30.56
N THR A 625 11.47 14.48 -30.68
CA THR A 625 12.05 14.14 -31.99
C THR A 625 11.31 12.99 -32.67
N ARG A 626 11.50 12.84 -33.99
CA ARG A 626 10.93 11.73 -34.77
C ARG A 626 11.49 10.37 -34.33
N ALA A 627 12.74 10.28 -33.88
CA ALA A 627 13.32 9.06 -33.31
C ALA A 627 12.76 8.74 -31.92
N GLU A 628 12.62 9.74 -31.04
CA GLU A 628 11.97 9.57 -29.74
C GLU A 628 10.54 9.05 -29.88
N PHE A 629 9.77 9.66 -30.79
CA PHE A 629 8.39 9.25 -31.06
C PHE A 629 8.28 7.88 -31.72
N ALA A 630 9.23 7.49 -32.58
CA ALA A 630 9.30 6.12 -33.11
C ALA A 630 9.45 5.08 -31.99
N ALA A 631 10.32 5.33 -31.00
CA ALA A 631 10.46 4.44 -29.85
C ALA A 631 9.19 4.36 -28.99
N VAL A 632 8.47 5.47 -28.82
CA VAL A 632 7.16 5.51 -28.14
C VAL A 632 6.13 4.64 -28.87
N LEU A 633 6.03 4.71 -30.20
CA LEU A 633 5.12 3.90 -30.99
C LEU A 633 5.45 2.39 -30.94
N VAL A 634 6.74 2.01 -30.86
CA VAL A 634 7.13 0.60 -30.66
C VAL A 634 6.64 0.06 -29.32
N ARG A 635 6.82 0.82 -28.23
CA ARG A 635 6.29 0.43 -26.89
C ARG A 635 4.77 0.41 -26.85
N LEU A 636 4.11 1.30 -27.60
CA LEU A 636 2.66 1.40 -27.63
C LEU A 636 2.00 0.25 -28.40
N PHE A 637 2.54 -0.15 -29.56
CA PHE A 637 1.86 -1.08 -30.48
C PHE A 637 2.60 -2.41 -30.78
N GLU A 638 3.86 -2.57 -30.37
CA GLU A 638 4.75 -3.71 -30.74
C GLU A 638 4.72 -4.10 -32.25
N PRO A 639 4.52 -3.16 -33.19
CA PRO A 639 3.76 -3.36 -34.44
C PRO A 639 4.43 -4.32 -35.42
N GLU A 640 3.70 -5.31 -35.94
CA GLU A 640 4.23 -6.32 -36.88
C GLU A 640 4.71 -5.77 -38.23
N ALA A 641 5.51 -6.56 -38.95
CA ALA A 641 6.17 -6.12 -40.18
C ALA A 641 5.28 -6.29 -41.42
N GLU A 642 4.57 -5.23 -41.82
CA GLU A 642 3.67 -5.22 -42.98
C GLU A 642 4.31 -4.73 -44.29
N ARG A 643 5.58 -4.32 -44.28
CA ARG A 643 6.43 -4.06 -45.46
C ARG A 643 7.90 -4.33 -45.11
N PRO A 644 8.78 -4.63 -46.09
CA PRO A 644 10.20 -4.82 -45.83
C PRO A 644 10.85 -3.57 -45.22
N ALA A 645 12.00 -3.75 -44.57
CA ALA A 645 12.84 -2.64 -44.12
C ALA A 645 13.30 -1.77 -45.31
N LYS A 646 13.51 -0.48 -45.05
CA LYS A 646 14.14 0.45 -45.99
C LYS A 646 15.30 1.15 -45.27
N PRO A 647 16.54 1.08 -45.79
CA PRO A 647 17.63 1.92 -45.27
C PRO A 647 17.32 3.40 -45.55
N PHE A 648 17.59 4.25 -44.56
CA PHE A 648 17.47 5.70 -44.68
C PHE A 648 18.87 6.33 -44.74
N ASN A 649 19.03 7.35 -45.57
CA ASN A 649 20.33 7.96 -45.87
C ASN A 649 20.96 8.70 -44.68
N ASP A 650 20.18 8.96 -43.64
CA ASP A 650 20.49 9.78 -42.46
C ASP A 650 20.20 9.03 -41.13
N VAL A 651 20.30 7.71 -41.15
CA VAL A 651 20.24 6.83 -39.97
C VAL A 651 21.42 5.87 -40.06
N ALA A 652 22.54 6.23 -39.45
CA ALA A 652 23.81 5.51 -39.57
C ALA A 652 23.89 4.33 -38.59
N GLU A 653 24.77 3.37 -38.91
CA GLU A 653 25.04 2.22 -38.05
C GLU A 653 25.87 2.60 -36.80
N SER A 654 26.51 3.77 -36.83
CA SER A 654 27.23 4.39 -35.70
C SER A 654 26.33 5.16 -34.72
N ASP A 655 25.09 5.51 -35.10
CA ASP A 655 24.17 6.31 -34.26
C ASP A 655 23.72 5.57 -32.97
N ILE A 656 24.11 4.30 -32.85
CA ILE A 656 24.00 3.44 -31.67
C ILE A 656 24.85 3.96 -30.50
N ALA A 657 25.86 4.80 -30.75
CA ALA A 657 26.86 5.20 -29.75
C ALA A 657 26.74 6.62 -29.17
N GLU A 658 26.18 7.60 -29.90
CA GLU A 658 26.23 9.04 -29.53
C GLU A 658 24.85 9.71 -29.35
N SER A 659 23.77 8.95 -29.22
CA SER A 659 22.45 9.48 -28.87
C SER A 659 21.83 8.76 -27.66
N ASP A 660 20.97 9.45 -26.90
CA ASP A 660 20.31 8.91 -25.69
C ASP A 660 19.35 7.72 -25.94
N LEU A 661 19.28 7.19 -27.17
CA LEU A 661 18.53 5.99 -27.53
C LEU A 661 19.44 4.96 -28.23
N PRO A 662 20.05 4.00 -27.48
CA PRO A 662 20.80 2.86 -28.04
C PRO A 662 20.00 1.95 -29.00
N GLU A 663 18.68 2.17 -29.12
CA GLU A 663 17.77 1.41 -29.99
C GLU A 663 17.18 2.24 -31.15
N ALA A 664 17.60 3.50 -31.36
CA ALA A 664 16.93 4.44 -32.28
C ALA A 664 16.68 3.87 -33.69
N LYS A 665 17.72 3.30 -34.33
CA LYS A 665 17.63 2.66 -35.64
C LYS A 665 16.60 1.50 -35.65
N LYS A 666 16.67 0.61 -34.65
CA LYS A 666 15.76 -0.54 -34.49
C LYS A 666 14.31 -0.10 -34.31
N ALA A 667 14.07 0.99 -33.59
CA ALA A 667 12.75 1.58 -33.45
C ALA A 667 12.23 2.16 -34.78
N ILE A 668 13.07 2.90 -35.52
CA ILE A 668 12.78 3.46 -36.84
C ILE A 668 12.44 2.35 -37.85
N ASP A 669 13.27 1.31 -37.92
CA ASP A 669 13.04 0.13 -38.76
C ASP A 669 11.68 -0.52 -38.45
N ARG A 670 11.34 -0.70 -37.16
CA ARG A 670 10.08 -1.34 -36.73
C ARG A 670 8.83 -0.49 -37.03
N VAL A 671 8.82 0.82 -36.74
CA VAL A 671 7.68 1.69 -37.10
C VAL A 671 7.55 1.91 -38.60
N TYR A 672 8.66 1.82 -39.34
CA TYR A 672 8.61 1.79 -40.79
C TYR A 672 7.96 0.50 -41.27
N GLN A 673 8.46 -0.67 -40.86
CA GLN A 673 7.91 -1.98 -41.26
C GLN A 673 6.41 -2.11 -40.94
N GLY A 674 5.96 -1.67 -39.76
CA GLY A 674 4.55 -1.66 -39.38
C GLY A 674 3.68 -0.57 -40.01
N LYS A 675 4.23 0.25 -40.92
CA LYS A 675 3.56 1.38 -41.60
C LYS A 675 3.10 2.53 -40.69
N LEU A 676 3.34 2.48 -39.38
CA LEU A 676 3.00 3.55 -38.42
C LEU A 676 3.70 4.88 -38.73
N MET A 677 4.92 4.86 -39.25
CA MET A 677 5.64 6.07 -39.69
C MET A 677 6.26 5.89 -41.08
N GLY A 678 6.49 7.01 -41.76
CA GLY A 678 7.26 7.09 -43.01
C GLY A 678 8.45 8.04 -42.91
N GLY A 679 9.46 7.80 -43.75
CA GLY A 679 10.45 8.81 -44.12
C GLY A 679 9.99 9.67 -45.30
N PHE A 680 10.88 10.54 -45.77
CA PHE A 680 10.62 11.54 -46.79
C PHE A 680 10.98 11.04 -48.20
N ALA A 681 10.55 11.80 -49.23
CA ALA A 681 10.74 11.44 -50.64
C ALA A 681 12.22 11.44 -51.10
N ASP A 682 13.08 12.17 -50.39
CA ASP A 682 14.54 12.23 -50.59
C ASP A 682 15.30 11.01 -50.03
N GLY A 683 14.61 10.06 -49.38
CA GLY A 683 15.22 8.90 -48.75
C GLY A 683 15.70 9.11 -47.31
N THR A 684 15.39 10.25 -46.69
CA THR A 684 15.69 10.53 -45.27
C THR A 684 14.58 10.07 -44.32
N PHE A 685 14.91 9.77 -43.06
CA PHE A 685 13.94 9.64 -41.97
C PHE A 685 13.89 10.91 -41.09
N ARG A 686 14.99 11.65 -41.01
CA ARG A 686 15.20 12.86 -40.19
C ARG A 686 14.99 12.59 -38.70
N PRO A 687 15.78 11.68 -38.08
CA PRO A 687 15.56 11.20 -36.70
C PRO A 687 15.52 12.34 -35.67
N ASN A 688 16.43 13.31 -35.81
CA ASN A 688 16.59 14.42 -34.87
C ASN A 688 15.64 15.61 -35.14
N GLN A 689 14.87 15.59 -36.23
CA GLN A 689 13.87 16.62 -36.48
C GLN A 689 12.68 16.43 -35.52
N PRO A 690 12.11 17.50 -34.91
CA PRO A 690 10.88 17.41 -34.13
C PRO A 690 9.69 16.84 -34.90
N ILE A 691 8.90 15.97 -34.27
CA ILE A 691 7.63 15.47 -34.81
C ILE A 691 6.58 16.60 -34.78
N THR A 692 5.78 16.77 -35.84
CA THR A 692 4.67 17.74 -35.82
C THR A 692 3.39 17.13 -35.23
N ARG A 693 2.50 17.97 -34.68
CA ARG A 693 1.21 17.53 -34.10
C ARG A 693 0.41 16.66 -35.07
N ILE A 694 0.34 17.02 -36.35
CA ILE A 694 -0.36 16.22 -37.36
C ILE A 694 0.33 14.87 -37.63
N GLN A 695 1.66 14.82 -37.68
CA GLN A 695 2.40 13.56 -37.89
C GLN A 695 2.21 12.59 -36.72
N ALA A 696 2.14 13.09 -35.49
CA ALA A 696 1.85 12.28 -34.31
C ALA A 696 0.45 11.64 -34.38
N LEU A 697 -0.59 12.44 -34.63
CA LEU A 697 -1.97 11.98 -34.74
C LEU A 697 -2.16 10.95 -35.88
N LEU A 698 -1.57 11.20 -37.06
CA LEU A 698 -1.61 10.26 -38.19
C LEU A 698 -0.96 8.91 -37.84
N SER A 699 0.12 8.91 -37.08
CA SER A 699 0.84 7.69 -36.68
C SER A 699 0.05 6.88 -35.65
N LEU A 700 -0.63 7.54 -34.71
CA LEU A 700 -1.49 6.91 -33.70
C LEU A 700 -2.72 6.27 -34.34
N VAL A 701 -3.41 6.97 -35.26
CA VAL A 701 -4.56 6.42 -36.01
C VAL A 701 -4.13 5.22 -36.87
N SER A 702 -2.96 5.29 -37.50
CA SER A 702 -2.40 4.16 -38.26
C SER A 702 -2.10 2.94 -37.37
N GLY A 703 -1.60 3.15 -36.14
CA GLY A 703 -1.34 2.09 -35.18
C GLY A 703 -2.59 1.47 -34.57
N LEU A 704 -3.62 2.27 -34.30
CA LEU A 704 -4.92 1.82 -33.78
C LEU A 704 -5.79 1.12 -34.85
N LYS A 705 -5.49 1.31 -36.14
CA LYS A 705 -6.23 0.73 -37.28
C LYS A 705 -7.73 1.09 -37.30
N CYS A 706 -8.07 2.25 -36.74
CA CYS A 706 -9.43 2.77 -36.67
C CYS A 706 -10.05 3.02 -38.07
N PRO A 707 -11.37 2.80 -38.26
CA PRO A 707 -12.06 3.10 -39.51
C PRO A 707 -12.19 4.61 -39.75
N THR A 708 -12.41 4.99 -41.01
CA THR A 708 -12.60 6.38 -41.44
C THR A 708 -14.00 6.90 -41.06
N THR A 709 -14.09 8.09 -40.49
CA THR A 709 -15.35 8.69 -39.98
C THR A 709 -15.75 10.00 -40.68
N ASN A 710 -16.90 10.58 -40.29
CA ASN A 710 -17.54 11.71 -40.97
C ASN A 710 -16.75 13.04 -40.89
N LEU A 711 -16.44 13.63 -42.05
CA LEU A 711 -15.53 14.76 -42.24
C LEU A 711 -15.95 16.08 -41.58
N GLU A 712 -17.24 16.25 -41.28
CA GLU A 712 -17.82 17.46 -40.67
C GLU A 712 -17.16 17.86 -39.33
N LEU A 713 -16.52 16.90 -38.64
CA LEU A 713 -15.79 17.14 -37.38
C LEU A 713 -14.58 18.08 -37.51
N LEU A 714 -14.12 18.45 -38.72
CA LEU A 714 -12.95 19.31 -38.91
C LEU A 714 -13.26 20.82 -38.81
N GLU A 715 -14.50 21.24 -39.10
CA GLU A 715 -14.85 22.67 -39.23
C GLU A 715 -14.79 23.45 -37.89
N ARG A 716 -14.78 22.73 -36.76
CA ARG A 716 -14.62 23.31 -35.40
C ARG A 716 -13.24 23.93 -35.13
N PHE A 717 -12.24 23.71 -35.99
CA PHE A 717 -10.90 24.30 -35.82
C PHE A 717 -10.73 25.54 -36.70
N ALA A 718 -10.42 26.68 -36.09
CA ALA A 718 -10.22 27.94 -36.80
C ALA A 718 -9.02 27.94 -37.77
N ASP A 719 -8.18 26.91 -37.70
CA ASP A 719 -7.05 26.66 -38.59
C ASP A 719 -7.22 25.42 -39.49
N TYR A 720 -8.46 24.93 -39.68
CA TYR A 720 -8.70 23.67 -40.43
C TYR A 720 -8.18 23.70 -41.88
N GLU A 721 -8.20 24.85 -42.56
CA GLU A 721 -7.69 24.94 -43.93
C GLU A 721 -6.16 24.76 -44.03
N THR A 722 -5.44 24.87 -42.92
CA THR A 722 -4.01 24.52 -42.87
C THR A 722 -3.76 23.01 -42.91
N ILE A 723 -4.78 22.18 -42.71
CA ILE A 723 -4.69 20.71 -42.72
C ILE A 723 -4.59 20.20 -44.17
N PRO A 724 -3.49 19.52 -44.55
CA PRO A 724 -3.35 18.94 -45.88
C PRO A 724 -4.48 17.96 -46.21
N THR A 725 -5.04 18.04 -47.42
CA THR A 725 -6.23 17.27 -47.82
C THR A 725 -6.07 15.76 -47.64
N SER A 726 -4.86 15.23 -47.86
CA SER A 726 -4.51 13.82 -47.63
C SER A 726 -4.52 13.37 -46.17
N ALA A 727 -4.40 14.31 -45.22
CA ALA A 727 -4.42 14.04 -43.79
C ALA A 727 -5.80 14.24 -43.14
N ARG A 728 -6.71 14.96 -43.82
CA ARG A 728 -8.08 15.25 -43.32
C ARG A 728 -8.83 13.99 -42.86
N PRO A 729 -8.89 12.86 -43.61
CA PRO A 729 -9.69 11.70 -43.19
C PRO A 729 -9.18 11.02 -41.91
N ALA A 730 -7.86 10.81 -41.79
CA ALA A 730 -7.28 10.18 -40.61
C ALA A 730 -7.31 11.10 -39.38
N LEU A 731 -7.23 12.42 -39.57
CA LEU A 731 -7.46 13.37 -38.49
C LEU A 731 -8.92 13.38 -38.02
N THR A 732 -9.89 13.23 -38.93
CA THR A 732 -11.31 13.03 -38.58
C THR A 732 -11.50 11.80 -37.71
N THR A 733 -10.86 10.67 -38.07
CA THR A 733 -10.80 9.47 -37.22
C THR A 733 -10.17 9.76 -35.86
N ALA A 734 -9.11 10.57 -35.78
CA ALA A 734 -8.48 10.95 -34.51
C ALA A 734 -9.44 11.72 -33.57
N ILE A 735 -10.34 12.54 -34.11
CA ILE A 735 -11.35 13.28 -33.32
C ILE A 735 -12.45 12.33 -32.85
N ALA A 736 -12.97 11.47 -33.75
CA ALA A 736 -13.99 10.48 -33.41
C ALA A 736 -13.51 9.47 -32.34
N HIS A 737 -12.21 9.15 -32.33
CA HIS A 737 -11.56 8.31 -31.32
C HIS A 737 -10.88 9.11 -30.19
N TRP A 738 -11.28 10.38 -29.96
CA TRP A 738 -10.89 11.19 -28.80
C TRP A 738 -9.38 11.48 -28.64
N LEU A 739 -8.57 11.20 -29.66
CA LEU A 739 -7.11 11.33 -29.64
C LEU A 739 -6.64 12.79 -29.68
N VAL A 740 -7.49 13.71 -30.13
CA VAL A 740 -7.15 15.12 -30.27
C VAL A 740 -7.29 15.84 -28.93
N VAL A 741 -6.14 16.26 -28.39
CA VAL A 741 -6.05 17.10 -27.18
C VAL A 741 -5.38 18.43 -27.55
N ASN A 742 -6.05 19.54 -27.23
CA ASN A 742 -5.69 20.89 -27.64
C ASN A 742 -5.54 21.81 -26.41
N TYR A 743 -4.31 22.20 -26.09
CA TYR A 743 -4.01 23.16 -25.03
C TYR A 743 -3.34 24.43 -25.60
N PRO A 744 -3.64 25.64 -25.10
CA PRO A 744 -4.77 26.01 -24.22
C PRO A 744 -6.04 26.37 -25.02
N ARG A 745 -6.01 26.26 -26.36
CA ARG A 745 -7.11 26.70 -27.25
C ARG A 745 -7.73 25.50 -27.96
N LEU A 746 -8.93 25.09 -27.53
CA LEU A 746 -9.67 23.95 -28.08
C LEU A 746 -9.89 24.06 -29.60
N THR A 747 -10.15 25.27 -30.10
CA THR A 747 -10.45 25.58 -31.51
C THR A 747 -9.22 25.82 -32.38
N GLN A 748 -8.00 25.49 -31.94
CA GLN A 748 -6.78 25.57 -32.76
C GLN A 748 -5.97 24.27 -32.69
N LEU A 749 -5.84 23.59 -33.82
CA LEU A 749 -5.13 22.31 -33.92
C LEU A 749 -3.61 22.47 -34.03
N GLN A 750 -3.16 23.55 -34.67
CA GLN A 750 -1.76 23.88 -34.97
C GLN A 750 -1.00 22.72 -35.65
N PRO A 751 -1.52 22.16 -36.77
CA PRO A 751 -1.09 20.86 -37.30
C PRO A 751 0.42 20.78 -37.62
N HIS A 752 1.00 21.88 -38.11
CA HIS A 752 2.41 21.95 -38.53
C HIS A 752 3.39 22.30 -37.40
N ARG A 753 2.91 22.64 -36.19
CA ARG A 753 3.80 22.94 -35.07
C ARG A 753 4.45 21.64 -34.55
N PRO A 754 5.74 21.66 -34.16
CA PRO A 754 6.34 20.61 -33.34
C PRO A 754 5.49 20.28 -32.10
N ALA A 755 5.21 19.00 -31.88
CA ALA A 755 4.48 18.54 -30.71
C ALA A 755 5.41 18.48 -29.48
N THR A 756 4.97 19.01 -28.35
CA THR A 756 5.70 18.90 -27.08
C THR A 756 5.52 17.51 -26.46
N ARG A 757 6.41 17.12 -25.55
CA ARG A 757 6.34 15.82 -24.86
C ARG A 757 5.04 15.65 -24.06
N ALA A 758 4.47 16.72 -23.53
CA ALA A 758 3.15 16.71 -22.89
C ALA A 758 2.00 16.49 -23.89
N GLU A 759 2.06 17.09 -25.07
CA GLU A 759 1.05 16.88 -26.12
C GLU A 759 1.09 15.44 -26.62
N ILE A 760 2.29 14.88 -26.83
CA ILE A 760 2.46 13.45 -27.14
C ILE A 760 1.91 12.58 -26.00
N ALA A 761 2.19 12.90 -24.73
CA ALA A 761 1.65 12.15 -23.59
C ALA A 761 0.12 12.11 -23.57
N ALA A 762 -0.54 13.25 -23.85
CA ALA A 762 -1.99 13.31 -23.94
C ALA A 762 -2.56 12.44 -25.08
N MET A 763 -2.01 12.56 -26.30
CA MET A 763 -2.45 11.78 -27.46
C MET A 763 -2.18 10.27 -27.28
N VAL A 764 -1.03 9.91 -26.72
CA VAL A 764 -0.64 8.52 -26.39
C VAL A 764 -1.53 7.94 -25.29
N TYR A 765 -1.91 8.73 -24.29
CA TYR A 765 -2.82 8.27 -23.25
C TYR A 765 -4.22 8.01 -23.82
N GLN A 766 -4.75 8.88 -24.67
CA GLN A 766 -6.02 8.63 -25.36
C GLN A 766 -5.95 7.36 -26.23
N ALA A 767 -4.82 7.09 -26.90
CA ALA A 767 -4.62 5.82 -27.60
C ALA A 767 -4.62 4.61 -26.64
N LEU A 768 -4.00 4.69 -25.46
CA LEU A 768 -4.08 3.65 -24.43
C LEU A 768 -5.52 3.41 -23.93
N VAL A 769 -6.34 4.46 -23.82
CA VAL A 769 -7.77 4.35 -23.48
C VAL A 769 -8.54 3.65 -24.60
N GLN A 770 -8.33 4.04 -25.86
CA GLN A 770 -8.95 3.37 -27.03
C GLN A 770 -8.53 1.89 -27.15
N MET A 771 -7.34 1.51 -26.67
CA MET A 771 -6.87 0.12 -26.59
C MET A 771 -7.41 -0.66 -25.37
N GLY A 772 -8.21 -0.03 -24.48
CA GLY A 772 -8.65 -0.64 -23.22
C GLY A 772 -7.52 -0.91 -22.21
N ARG A 773 -6.37 -0.25 -22.37
CA ARG A 773 -5.16 -0.41 -21.53
C ARG A 773 -5.06 0.62 -20.40
N SER A 774 -5.94 1.62 -20.40
CA SER A 774 -6.02 2.67 -19.38
C SER A 774 -7.47 3.13 -19.23
N VAL A 775 -7.83 3.63 -18.04
CA VAL A 775 -9.13 4.26 -17.78
C VAL A 775 -9.24 5.64 -18.46
N PRO A 776 -10.42 6.10 -18.90
CA PRO A 776 -10.58 7.45 -19.43
C PRO A 776 -10.21 8.51 -18.39
N LEU A 777 -9.28 9.42 -18.73
CA LEU A 777 -9.03 10.62 -17.94
C LEU A 777 -9.95 11.75 -18.42
N SER A 778 -10.69 12.36 -17.48
CA SER A 778 -11.41 13.60 -17.74
C SER A 778 -10.43 14.78 -17.80
N SER A 779 -10.53 15.62 -18.82
CA SER A 779 -9.73 16.83 -18.98
C SER A 779 -10.44 17.82 -19.90
N PRO A 780 -10.49 19.12 -19.58
CA PRO A 780 -11.14 20.14 -20.40
C PRO A 780 -10.42 20.39 -21.75
N TYR A 781 -9.28 19.75 -22.00
CA TYR A 781 -8.50 19.91 -23.23
C TYR A 781 -8.73 18.81 -24.27
N ILE A 782 -9.48 17.75 -23.93
CA ILE A 782 -9.86 16.69 -24.87
C ILE A 782 -11.01 17.19 -25.74
N ILE A 783 -10.90 16.99 -27.06
CA ILE A 783 -11.97 17.37 -27.99
C ILE A 783 -13.04 16.26 -28.04
N ASP A 784 -14.12 16.45 -27.28
CA ASP A 784 -15.30 15.56 -27.33
C ASP A 784 -15.98 15.70 -28.71
N PRO A 785 -16.11 14.62 -29.52
CA PRO A 785 -16.77 14.68 -30.81
C PRO A 785 -18.28 14.98 -30.71
N ARG A 786 -18.94 14.66 -29.58
CA ARG A 786 -20.40 14.73 -29.39
C ARG A 786 -20.92 16.16 -29.20
N TYR A 787 -20.10 17.07 -28.70
CA TYR A 787 -20.48 18.46 -28.42
C TYR A 787 -19.72 19.41 -29.35
N PRO A 788 -20.38 20.06 -30.34
CA PRO A 788 -19.72 21.01 -31.23
C PRO A 788 -19.40 22.35 -30.54
N ASP A 789 -20.27 22.81 -29.64
CA ASP A 789 -20.13 24.06 -28.89
C ASP A 789 -19.95 23.79 -27.39
N GLN A 790 -18.71 23.86 -26.89
CA GLN A 790 -18.48 23.86 -25.44
C GLN A 790 -18.76 25.24 -24.80
N PRO A 791 -19.34 25.30 -23.59
CA PRO A 791 -19.81 26.54 -23.00
C PRO A 791 -18.68 27.51 -22.62
N LYS A 792 -18.97 28.80 -22.66
CA LYS A 792 -18.04 29.86 -22.26
C LYS A 792 -17.70 29.75 -20.78
N ARG A 793 -16.39 29.78 -20.48
CA ARG A 793 -15.79 29.75 -19.14
C ARG A 793 -16.58 30.58 -18.11
N LEU A 794 -17.03 29.94 -17.04
CA LEU A 794 -17.70 30.61 -15.91
C LEU A 794 -16.79 31.69 -15.30
N LYS A 795 -17.38 32.80 -14.84
CA LYS A 795 -16.64 34.02 -14.46
C LYS A 795 -16.27 34.12 -12.97
N ALA A 796 -16.83 33.25 -12.14
CA ALA A 796 -16.57 33.16 -10.71
C ALA A 796 -16.55 31.68 -10.30
N PRO A 797 -15.84 31.29 -9.21
CA PRO A 797 -15.97 29.97 -8.63
C PRO A 797 -17.38 29.82 -8.02
N ILE A 798 -18.01 28.68 -8.26
CA ILE A 798 -19.28 28.29 -7.61
C ILE A 798 -18.93 27.43 -6.39
N LEU A 799 -19.66 27.59 -5.28
CA LEU A 799 -19.53 26.85 -4.04
C LEU A 799 -20.85 26.12 -3.73
N VAL A 800 -20.81 24.80 -3.56
CA VAL A 800 -21.99 23.96 -3.29
C VAL A 800 -21.85 23.25 -1.95
N VAL A 801 -22.90 23.23 -1.14
CA VAL A 801 -22.97 22.32 0.02
C VAL A 801 -23.63 21.01 -0.39
N LEU A 802 -22.95 19.89 -0.14
CA LEU A 802 -23.54 18.55 -0.18
C LEU A 802 -23.87 18.09 1.25
N ASP A 803 -25.13 17.70 1.45
CA ASP A 803 -25.64 17.15 2.70
C ASP A 803 -26.05 15.68 2.51
N PRO A 804 -25.15 14.71 2.69
CA PRO A 804 -25.55 13.31 2.80
C PRO A 804 -26.31 13.10 4.12
N GLY A 805 -27.43 12.38 4.07
CA GLY A 805 -28.46 12.23 5.12
C GLY A 805 -28.03 11.78 6.53
N HIS A 806 -28.85 11.02 7.26
CA HIS A 806 -28.60 10.78 8.69
C HIS A 806 -27.41 9.83 8.94
N GLY A 807 -26.29 10.33 9.46
CA GLY A 807 -25.22 9.48 10.02
C GLY A 807 -25.49 9.17 11.50
N GLY A 808 -24.89 8.11 12.05
CA GLY A 808 -24.83 7.84 13.50
C GLY A 808 -26.13 7.52 14.26
N LEU A 809 -27.32 7.53 13.64
CA LEU A 809 -28.58 7.04 14.25
C LEU A 809 -29.41 6.22 13.25
N ASP A 810 -29.54 4.91 13.50
CA ASP A 810 -30.27 3.98 12.62
C ASP A 810 -31.79 4.06 12.85
N PHE A 811 -32.48 4.89 12.05
CA PHE A 811 -33.94 4.81 11.87
C PHE A 811 -34.37 3.86 10.73
N GLY A 812 -33.41 3.23 10.03
CA GLY A 812 -33.68 2.21 8.99
C GLY A 812 -34.02 0.81 9.52
N MET A 813 -33.81 0.55 10.82
CA MET A 813 -34.08 -0.76 11.45
C MET A 813 -35.57 -0.93 11.78
N VAL A 814 -36.35 -1.42 10.82
CA VAL A 814 -37.80 -1.66 10.99
C VAL A 814 -38.06 -2.96 11.78
N SER A 815 -37.94 -2.89 13.11
CA SER A 815 -38.37 -3.98 14.00
C SER A 815 -39.90 -4.13 13.99
N ALA A 816 -40.40 -5.30 13.64
CA ALA A 816 -41.83 -5.57 13.54
C ALA A 816 -42.44 -5.92 14.91
N THR A 817 -43.18 -5.02 15.56
CA THR A 817 -44.11 -5.42 16.65
C THR A 817 -45.27 -4.44 16.92
N ARG A 818 -46.50 -4.97 16.75
CA ARG A 818 -47.81 -4.49 17.25
C ARG A 818 -48.35 -3.10 16.82
N PRO A 819 -49.63 -3.01 16.39
CA PRO A 819 -50.33 -1.75 16.18
C PRO A 819 -50.95 -1.19 17.48
N GLN A 820 -51.25 0.12 17.48
CA GLN A 820 -52.18 0.76 18.42
C GLN A 820 -53.38 1.38 17.67
N PRO A 821 -54.56 1.53 18.32
CA PRO A 821 -55.83 1.73 17.62
C PRO A 821 -56.12 3.20 17.23
N ALA A 822 -56.94 3.38 16.20
CA ALA A 822 -57.32 4.68 15.66
C ALA A 822 -58.21 5.51 16.61
N ARG A 823 -58.09 6.85 16.51
CA ARG A 823 -59.08 7.81 17.02
C ARG A 823 -59.35 8.94 16.01
N SER A 824 -60.62 9.00 15.61
CA SER A 824 -61.42 10.10 15.04
C SER A 824 -60.78 11.48 14.75
N GLN A 825 -61.08 12.00 13.56
CA GLN A 825 -61.03 13.43 13.18
C GLN A 825 -61.90 14.34 14.09
N PRO A 826 -61.73 15.67 13.99
CA PRO A 826 -62.86 16.48 13.51
C PRO A 826 -62.51 17.61 12.50
N ASP A 827 -63.09 17.49 11.29
CA ASP A 827 -63.85 18.47 10.47
C ASP A 827 -63.57 20.02 10.46
N ARG A 828 -63.80 20.64 9.29
CA ARG A 828 -64.14 22.06 8.94
C ARG A 828 -63.09 23.15 8.58
N SER A 829 -62.98 23.37 7.26
CA SER A 829 -63.18 24.65 6.48
C SER A 829 -62.23 25.87 6.50
N GLN A 830 -62.02 26.39 5.28
CA GLN A 830 -61.57 27.74 4.79
C GLN A 830 -62.28 28.96 5.45
N PRO A 831 -61.79 30.24 5.35
CA PRO A 831 -61.21 30.99 4.19
C PRO A 831 -59.88 31.78 4.46
N ASP A 832 -59.04 32.17 3.49
CA ASP A 832 -59.06 33.23 2.41
C ASP A 832 -58.87 34.71 2.86
N ARG A 833 -58.12 35.49 2.04
CA ARG A 833 -57.98 36.98 1.92
C ARG A 833 -56.98 37.84 2.71
N SER A 834 -55.78 37.97 2.13
CA SER A 834 -55.20 39.22 1.57
C SER A 834 -55.45 40.62 2.20
N GLN A 835 -54.36 41.23 2.71
CA GLN A 835 -53.95 42.67 2.68
C GLN A 835 -52.60 42.76 3.43
N MET A 836 -51.43 43.24 2.94
CA MET A 836 -50.97 44.19 1.90
C MET A 836 -50.75 45.63 2.41
N ARG A 837 -49.55 46.20 2.10
CA ARG A 837 -48.99 47.54 2.44
C ARG A 837 -48.32 47.69 3.82
N GLU A 838 -47.26 48.49 4.04
CA GLU A 838 -46.27 49.17 3.15
C GLU A 838 -44.98 49.53 3.97
N PHE A 839 -43.86 49.84 3.28
CA PHE A 839 -42.52 50.23 3.78
C PHE A 839 -42.32 51.78 3.72
N PRO A 840 -41.16 52.45 4.01
CA PRO A 840 -39.87 52.16 4.70
C PRO A 840 -39.54 53.31 5.75
N PRO A 841 -38.33 53.95 5.94
CA PRO A 841 -36.90 53.63 5.69
C PRO A 841 -35.82 54.00 6.79
N GLU A 842 -34.63 53.37 6.65
CA GLU A 842 -33.23 53.92 6.70
C GLU A 842 -32.38 54.35 7.94
N MET A 843 -31.10 53.95 7.82
CA MET A 843 -29.79 54.60 8.13
C MET A 843 -29.19 54.75 9.55
N GLY A 844 -27.89 54.38 9.68
CA GLY A 844 -26.97 54.84 10.75
C GLY A 844 -25.76 53.94 11.11
N LEU A 845 -24.60 54.10 10.44
CA LEU A 845 -23.26 53.59 10.87
C LEU A 845 -22.47 54.70 11.63
N PRO A 846 -21.32 54.49 12.33
CA PRO A 846 -20.29 53.43 12.19
C PRO A 846 -19.65 52.85 13.51
N GLY A 847 -18.57 52.06 13.40
CA GLY A 847 -17.70 51.57 14.51
C GLY A 847 -16.45 52.45 14.77
N PRO A 848 -15.29 51.95 15.30
CA PRO A 848 -14.87 50.55 15.58
C PRO A 848 -14.23 50.30 17.00
N SER A 849 -13.48 49.19 17.15
CA SER A 849 -12.79 48.59 18.34
C SER A 849 -11.60 49.40 18.94
N PRO A 850 -10.75 48.91 19.91
CA PRO A 850 -10.73 47.67 20.76
C PRO A 850 -10.33 47.85 22.28
N PHE A 851 -10.33 46.80 23.13
CA PHE A 851 -9.62 46.74 24.45
C PHE A 851 -9.24 45.31 24.93
N PRO A 852 -8.26 45.10 25.87
CA PRO A 852 -7.74 43.78 26.32
C PRO A 852 -7.91 43.42 27.83
N MET A 853 -7.36 42.25 28.26
CA MET A 853 -7.30 41.64 29.64
C MET A 853 -6.31 42.36 30.62
N PRO A 854 -5.99 41.91 31.89
CA PRO A 854 -6.35 40.73 32.75
C PRO A 854 -6.71 41.17 34.24
N PRO A 855 -6.30 40.59 35.42
CA PRO A 855 -5.85 39.22 35.88
C PRO A 855 -6.40 38.69 37.28
N GLY A 856 -6.19 37.39 37.58
CA GLY A 856 -6.03 36.81 38.97
C GLY A 856 -7.29 36.50 39.82
N GLN A 857 -7.26 35.76 40.95
CA GLN A 857 -6.23 34.87 41.55
C GLN A 857 -6.80 33.93 42.68
N ALA A 858 -6.31 32.67 42.75
CA ALA A 858 -6.25 31.64 43.85
C ALA A 858 -7.17 31.62 45.12
N GLN A 859 -7.66 30.41 45.52
CA GLN A 859 -7.24 29.65 46.75
C GLN A 859 -8.05 28.34 47.01
N ILE A 860 -7.50 27.41 47.83
CA ILE A 860 -7.94 26.02 48.13
C ILE A 860 -7.42 25.65 49.56
N PRO A 861 -8.20 25.15 50.56
CA PRO A 861 -8.47 23.69 50.74
C PRO A 861 -9.72 23.28 51.60
N GLY A 862 -9.92 21.98 51.89
CA GLY A 862 -10.80 21.47 52.98
C GLY A 862 -11.36 20.03 52.82
N GLN A 863 -11.16 19.14 53.80
CA GLN A 863 -11.69 17.76 53.94
C GLN A 863 -11.53 17.30 55.42
N PRO A 864 -12.07 16.14 55.92
CA PRO A 864 -13.00 15.11 55.39
C PRO A 864 -14.26 15.02 56.32
N PRO A 865 -14.87 13.89 56.80
CA PRO A 865 -14.93 12.45 56.42
C PRO A 865 -16.35 11.77 56.47
N ALA A 866 -16.40 10.43 56.26
CA ALA A 866 -17.17 9.34 56.97
C ALA A 866 -18.67 9.52 57.42
N MET A 867 -19.58 8.50 57.44
CA MET A 867 -19.55 7.04 57.15
C MET A 867 -21.00 6.45 56.92
N PRO A 868 -21.25 5.12 56.73
CA PRO A 868 -22.49 4.53 56.15
C PRO A 868 -23.52 3.97 57.18
N PRO A 869 -24.53 3.12 56.81
CA PRO A 869 -24.34 1.64 56.71
C PRO A 869 -25.25 0.85 55.71
N SER A 870 -25.25 -0.49 55.83
CA SER A 870 -25.98 -1.57 55.12
C SER A 870 -27.50 -1.69 55.46
N GLY A 871 -28.35 -2.56 54.88
CA GLY A 871 -28.24 -3.60 53.82
C GLY A 871 -29.45 -4.61 53.83
N PHE A 872 -29.27 -5.81 53.26
CA PHE A 872 -30.10 -7.05 53.33
C PHE A 872 -31.25 -7.38 52.32
N SER A 873 -31.18 -8.66 51.89
CA SER A 873 -32.00 -9.58 51.03
C SER A 873 -33.23 -10.23 51.74
N PRO A 874 -33.96 -11.27 51.21
CA PRO A 874 -34.40 -11.69 49.83
C PRO A 874 -35.88 -12.27 49.77
N SER A 875 -36.19 -13.10 48.74
CA SER A 875 -37.32 -14.08 48.57
C SER A 875 -38.70 -13.51 48.13
N GLU A 876 -39.62 -14.22 47.44
CA GLU A 876 -39.98 -15.67 47.37
C GLU A 876 -40.36 -16.20 45.93
N PHE A 877 -40.80 -17.47 45.84
CA PHE A 877 -41.27 -18.22 44.64
C PHE A 877 -42.60 -18.95 44.94
N PRO A 878 -43.46 -19.25 43.94
CA PRO A 878 -43.96 -20.64 43.81
C PRO A 878 -44.23 -21.17 42.37
N PHE A 879 -44.27 -22.50 42.25
CA PHE A 879 -44.66 -23.37 41.10
C PHE A 879 -46.14 -23.85 41.26
N PRO A 880 -46.81 -24.74 40.44
CA PRO A 880 -46.30 -25.70 39.41
C PRO A 880 -47.19 -25.96 38.14
N GLY A 881 -46.83 -26.94 37.28
CA GLY A 881 -47.83 -27.73 36.50
C GLY A 881 -47.54 -28.22 35.05
N LEU A 882 -46.96 -29.43 34.92
CA LEU A 882 -46.96 -30.47 33.84
C LEU A 882 -47.53 -30.26 32.39
N ALA A 883 -47.01 -31.05 31.43
CA ALA A 883 -47.23 -30.99 29.97
C ALA A 883 -48.30 -31.97 29.38
N PRO A 884 -48.60 -31.92 28.05
CA PRO A 884 -47.96 -32.87 27.11
C PRO A 884 -47.66 -32.33 25.68
N LEU A 885 -47.23 -33.22 24.76
CA LEU A 885 -46.71 -32.96 23.41
C LEU A 885 -47.74 -32.39 22.39
N GLY A 886 -47.24 -31.62 21.41
CA GLY A 886 -47.97 -31.24 20.19
C GLY A 886 -47.16 -30.42 19.18
N SER A 887 -46.48 -31.09 18.23
CA SER A 887 -45.92 -30.59 16.94
C SER A 887 -45.67 -29.07 16.76
N MET A 888 -44.40 -28.64 16.73
CA MET A 888 -44.03 -27.39 16.05
C MET A 888 -43.94 -27.59 14.53
N PRO A 889 -44.46 -26.67 13.69
CA PRO A 889 -44.13 -26.59 12.27
C PRO A 889 -42.71 -25.99 12.07
N PRO A 890 -42.09 -26.13 10.88
CA PRO A 890 -40.76 -25.59 10.61
C PRO A 890 -40.72 -24.07 10.65
N ILE A 891 -39.63 -23.52 11.20
CA ILE A 891 -39.30 -22.10 11.15
C ILE A 891 -38.84 -21.75 9.72
N PRO A 892 -39.38 -20.72 9.05
CA PRO A 892 -38.91 -20.29 7.74
C PRO A 892 -37.49 -19.72 7.79
N LEU A 893 -36.71 -19.99 6.74
CA LEU A 893 -35.39 -19.39 6.49
C LEU A 893 -35.51 -18.00 5.83
N THR A 894 -34.36 -17.32 5.76
CA THR A 894 -34.07 -16.06 5.02
C THR A 894 -34.68 -14.76 5.54
N GLN A 895 -33.79 -13.86 5.99
CA GLN A 895 -33.90 -12.41 5.83
C GLN A 895 -32.52 -11.89 5.41
N GLU A 896 -32.48 -11.12 4.33
CA GLU A 896 -31.29 -10.38 3.87
C GLU A 896 -30.93 -9.27 4.88
N PRO A 897 -29.64 -8.87 4.99
CA PRO A 897 -29.27 -7.70 5.79
C PRO A 897 -29.85 -6.42 5.18
N ALA A 898 -30.56 -5.62 6.00
CA ALA A 898 -31.22 -4.41 5.54
C ALA A 898 -30.22 -3.29 5.18
N LEU A 899 -30.42 -2.65 4.02
CA LEU A 899 -29.66 -1.48 3.58
C LEU A 899 -29.90 -0.29 4.52
N ARG A 900 -28.83 0.46 4.82
CA ARG A 900 -28.87 1.68 5.63
C ARG A 900 -28.61 2.90 4.77
N GLU A 901 -29.47 3.91 4.86
CA GLU A 901 -29.37 5.18 4.10
C GLU A 901 -27.94 5.73 4.07
N LYS A 902 -27.30 5.85 5.24
CA LYS A 902 -25.96 6.41 5.41
C LYS A 902 -24.87 5.72 4.58
N ASP A 903 -24.98 4.41 4.37
CA ASP A 903 -23.99 3.60 3.66
C ASP A 903 -24.14 3.78 2.13
N VAL A 904 -25.30 4.26 1.68
CA VAL A 904 -25.62 4.54 0.27
C VAL A 904 -25.34 6.02 -0.09
N VAL A 905 -25.86 6.96 0.72
CA VAL A 905 -25.84 8.38 0.35
C VAL A 905 -24.49 9.07 0.58
N LEU A 906 -23.65 8.57 1.49
CA LEU A 906 -22.33 9.13 1.73
C LEU A 906 -21.35 8.85 0.57
N PRO A 907 -21.21 7.60 0.05
CA PRO A 907 -20.42 7.34 -1.16
C PRO A 907 -20.87 8.16 -2.36
N ILE A 908 -22.17 8.24 -2.63
CA ILE A 908 -22.72 9.06 -3.73
C ILE A 908 -22.34 10.53 -3.58
N ALA A 909 -22.51 11.13 -2.38
CA ALA A 909 -22.10 12.51 -2.13
C ALA A 909 -20.59 12.72 -2.30
N GLN A 910 -19.77 11.73 -1.95
CA GLN A 910 -18.32 11.75 -2.16
C GLN A 910 -17.95 11.69 -3.66
N GLN A 911 -18.58 10.83 -4.45
CA GLN A 911 -18.39 10.76 -5.91
C GLN A 911 -18.84 12.07 -6.60
N ILE A 912 -20.02 12.58 -6.27
CA ILE A 912 -20.52 13.86 -6.80
C ILE A 912 -19.57 15.01 -6.45
N SER A 913 -19.04 15.07 -5.22
CA SER A 913 -18.05 16.08 -4.84
C SER A 913 -16.77 16.01 -5.66
N GLN A 914 -16.30 14.83 -6.04
CA GLN A 914 -15.12 14.68 -6.90
C GLN A 914 -15.41 15.22 -8.30
N HIS A 915 -16.55 14.85 -8.90
CA HIS A 915 -16.94 15.36 -10.21
C HIS A 915 -17.15 16.88 -10.25
N LEU A 916 -17.77 17.46 -9.21
CA LEU A 916 -17.91 18.92 -9.08
C LEU A 916 -16.55 19.62 -8.91
N ALA A 917 -15.66 19.09 -8.06
CA ALA A 917 -14.30 19.61 -7.90
C ALA A 917 -13.50 19.57 -9.22
N MET A 918 -13.64 18.49 -10.00
CA MET A 918 -13.03 18.37 -11.33
C MET A 918 -13.60 19.37 -12.36
N ALA A 919 -14.85 19.83 -12.18
CA ALA A 919 -15.44 20.91 -12.96
C ALA A 919 -15.01 22.32 -12.49
N GLY A 920 -14.20 22.44 -11.43
CA GLY A 920 -13.80 23.71 -10.82
C GLY A 920 -14.84 24.32 -9.88
N ILE A 921 -15.85 23.54 -9.48
CA ILE A 921 -16.87 23.91 -8.48
C ILE A 921 -16.36 23.47 -7.11
N GLN A 922 -16.31 24.38 -6.15
CA GLN A 922 -15.91 24.06 -4.78
C GLN A 922 -17.07 23.37 -4.05
N VAL A 923 -16.75 22.41 -3.19
CA VAL A 923 -17.76 21.63 -2.45
C VAL A 923 -17.44 21.62 -0.96
N LEU A 924 -18.47 21.81 -0.15
CA LEU A 924 -18.44 21.66 1.30
C LEU A 924 -19.40 20.55 1.71
N PHE A 925 -19.01 19.78 2.72
CA PHE A 925 -19.84 18.72 3.29
C PHE A 925 -20.41 19.17 4.65
N THR A 926 -21.68 18.86 4.92
CA THR A 926 -22.20 18.92 6.29
C THR A 926 -21.53 17.85 7.17
N ARG A 927 -21.41 16.62 6.65
CA ARG A 927 -20.59 15.53 7.19
C ARG A 927 -19.81 14.82 6.07
N SER A 928 -18.58 14.43 6.35
CA SER A 928 -17.71 13.64 5.46
C SER A 928 -17.52 12.20 5.96
N ASP A 929 -18.16 11.89 7.08
CA ASP A 929 -17.95 10.79 8.01
C ASP A 929 -19.30 10.30 8.58
N ASP A 930 -19.33 9.15 9.26
CA ASP A 930 -20.54 8.61 9.92
C ASP A 930 -20.79 9.26 11.30
N ARG A 931 -20.77 10.60 11.33
CA ARG A 931 -21.20 11.38 12.50
C ARG A 931 -22.67 11.76 12.38
N TYR A 932 -23.41 11.67 13.49
CA TYR A 932 -24.72 12.31 13.57
C TYR A 932 -24.56 13.83 13.64
N LEU A 933 -25.32 14.54 12.81
CA LEU A 933 -25.56 15.98 12.91
C LEU A 933 -27.06 16.20 12.81
N ASP A 934 -27.61 16.94 13.78
CA ASP A 934 -29.01 17.36 13.77
C ASP A 934 -29.29 18.41 12.68
N LEU A 935 -30.58 18.60 12.38
CA LEU A 935 -31.04 19.47 11.30
C LEU A 935 -30.73 20.97 11.54
N ALA A 936 -30.59 21.41 12.79
CA ALA A 936 -30.20 22.79 13.10
C ALA A 936 -28.68 22.99 12.95
N ALA A 937 -27.86 22.02 13.34
CA ALA A 937 -26.42 22.03 13.08
C ALA A 937 -26.11 22.06 11.57
N ARG A 938 -26.82 21.26 10.77
CA ARG A 938 -26.73 21.27 9.29
C ARG A 938 -27.09 22.64 8.71
N ALA A 939 -28.25 23.19 9.07
CA ALA A 939 -28.70 24.50 8.58
C ALA A 939 -27.75 25.64 8.98
N ASN A 940 -27.24 25.64 10.21
CA ASN A 940 -26.23 26.61 10.67
C ASN A 940 -24.93 26.53 9.85
N LEU A 941 -24.48 25.33 9.47
CA LEU A 941 -23.29 25.15 8.63
C LEU A 941 -23.53 25.71 7.21
N VAL A 942 -24.70 25.41 6.61
CA VAL A 942 -25.10 25.99 5.30
C VAL A 942 -25.10 27.52 5.37
N HIS A 943 -25.74 28.10 6.38
CA HIS A 943 -25.82 29.55 6.55
C HIS A 943 -24.44 30.22 6.75
N GLN A 944 -23.52 29.56 7.46
CA GLN A 944 -22.15 30.07 7.69
C GLN A 944 -21.20 29.83 6.50
N SER A 945 -21.57 28.99 5.53
CA SER A 945 -20.68 28.59 4.43
C SER A 945 -20.52 29.62 3.31
N ASN A 946 -21.48 30.55 3.16
CA ASN A 946 -21.58 31.46 2.01
C ASN A 946 -21.53 30.70 0.64
N ALA A 947 -22.15 29.52 0.57
CA ALA A 947 -22.31 28.76 -0.66
C ALA A 947 -23.41 29.34 -1.57
N ASP A 948 -23.35 29.01 -2.86
CA ASP A 948 -24.35 29.40 -3.86
C ASP A 948 -25.56 28.46 -3.88
N LEU A 949 -25.36 27.15 -3.59
CA LEU A 949 -26.41 26.11 -3.66
C LEU A 949 -26.28 25.08 -2.52
N LEU A 950 -27.41 24.51 -2.10
CA LEU A 950 -27.49 23.32 -1.25
C LEU A 950 -28.11 22.14 -2.01
N ILE A 951 -27.45 20.98 -1.96
CA ILE A 951 -28.02 19.70 -2.41
C ILE A 951 -27.94 18.70 -1.25
N SER A 952 -29.10 18.31 -0.71
CA SER A 952 -29.21 17.23 0.28
C SER A 952 -29.56 15.92 -0.42
N ILE A 953 -28.93 14.82 0.01
CA ILE A 953 -28.97 13.51 -0.66
C ILE A 953 -29.40 12.45 0.36
N HIS A 954 -30.54 11.82 0.06
CA HIS A 954 -31.30 10.90 0.89
C HIS A 954 -31.74 9.67 0.09
N ALA A 955 -32.16 8.61 0.79
CA ALA A 955 -32.72 7.41 0.17
C ALA A 955 -33.91 6.90 1.00
N ASN A 956 -35.07 6.81 0.37
CA ASN A 956 -36.37 6.75 1.03
C ASN A 956 -36.71 5.32 1.50
N GLY A 957 -37.76 5.17 2.33
CA GLY A 957 -38.20 3.87 2.85
C GLY A 957 -39.72 3.74 2.87
N ALA A 958 -40.23 2.68 2.23
CA ALA A 958 -41.63 2.30 2.20
C ALA A 958 -41.80 0.81 2.63
N PRO A 959 -41.60 0.46 3.92
CA PRO A 959 -41.41 -0.94 4.35
C PRO A 959 -42.58 -1.89 4.09
N ASN A 960 -43.78 -1.36 3.87
CA ASN A 960 -44.99 -2.13 3.60
C ASN A 960 -45.42 -2.08 2.11
N GLN A 961 -44.65 -1.43 1.25
CA GLN A 961 -44.96 -1.15 -0.16
C GLN A 961 -43.71 -1.32 -1.05
N PRO A 962 -43.11 -2.53 -1.13
CA PRO A 962 -41.84 -2.78 -1.83
C PRO A 962 -41.93 -2.67 -3.37
N GLU A 963 -43.13 -2.50 -3.93
CA GLU A 963 -43.35 -2.06 -5.31
C GLU A 963 -42.98 -0.58 -5.55
N ILE A 964 -42.83 0.24 -4.51
CA ILE A 964 -42.40 1.63 -4.65
C ILE A 964 -40.90 1.70 -4.94
N ASN A 965 -40.58 2.31 -6.08
CA ASN A 965 -39.24 2.52 -6.63
C ASN A 965 -39.27 3.84 -7.42
N GLY A 966 -38.15 4.56 -7.50
CA GLY A 966 -37.96 5.75 -8.34
C GLY A 966 -37.50 7.02 -7.63
N LEU A 967 -37.07 8.00 -8.45
CA LEU A 967 -36.51 9.29 -8.05
C LEU A 967 -37.60 10.29 -7.62
N GLU A 968 -37.50 10.85 -6.41
CA GLU A 968 -38.28 12.02 -5.96
C GLU A 968 -37.33 13.17 -5.61
N ILE A 969 -37.66 14.41 -6.02
CA ILE A 969 -36.89 15.60 -5.62
C ILE A 969 -37.81 16.63 -4.97
N TYR A 970 -37.39 17.15 -3.83
CA TYR A 970 -38.13 18.10 -3.01
C TYR A 970 -37.44 19.46 -2.95
N TYR A 971 -38.25 20.53 -3.07
CA TYR A 971 -37.86 21.91 -2.73
C TYR A 971 -38.76 22.46 -1.61
N SER A 972 -38.43 23.62 -1.07
CA SER A 972 -39.18 24.23 0.04
C SER A 972 -40.66 24.48 -0.34
N SER A 973 -41.59 24.06 0.52
CA SER A 973 -43.01 24.46 0.45
C SER A 973 -43.32 25.78 1.16
N ASP A 974 -42.31 26.43 1.75
CA ASP A 974 -42.50 27.69 2.47
C ASP A 974 -42.62 28.85 1.47
N THR A 975 -43.82 29.42 1.36
CA THR A 975 -44.08 30.55 0.45
C THR A 975 -43.41 31.85 0.87
N THR A 976 -42.65 31.87 1.97
CA THR A 976 -41.85 33.00 2.43
C THR A 976 -40.34 32.83 2.20
N ASP A 977 -39.90 31.67 1.68
CA ASP A 977 -38.52 31.43 1.25
C ASP A 977 -38.17 32.34 0.06
N PRO A 978 -37.19 33.27 0.19
CA PRO A 978 -36.80 34.16 -0.91
C PRO A 978 -36.18 33.40 -2.10
N ASN A 979 -35.69 32.18 -1.89
CA ASN A 979 -35.06 31.34 -2.89
C ASN A 979 -36.05 30.37 -3.58
N ALA A 980 -37.34 30.36 -3.20
CA ALA A 980 -38.29 29.31 -3.60
C ALA A 980 -38.37 29.07 -5.12
N ALA A 981 -38.24 30.13 -5.94
CA ALA A 981 -38.23 30.03 -7.40
C ALA A 981 -36.96 29.34 -7.93
N GLU A 982 -35.79 29.67 -7.40
CA GLU A 982 -34.50 29.08 -7.79
C GLU A 982 -34.36 27.65 -7.26
N SER A 983 -34.79 27.39 -6.02
CA SER A 983 -34.92 26.04 -5.43
C SER A 983 -35.81 25.12 -6.29
N SER A 984 -36.95 25.64 -6.77
CA SER A 984 -37.83 24.91 -7.69
C SER A 984 -37.17 24.66 -9.06
N GLN A 985 -36.50 25.66 -9.65
CA GLN A 985 -35.79 25.51 -10.92
C GLN A 985 -34.63 24.51 -10.81
N LEU A 986 -33.88 24.52 -9.70
CA LEU A 986 -32.83 23.57 -9.37
C LEU A 986 -33.39 22.14 -9.31
N ALA A 987 -34.46 21.92 -8.55
CA ALA A 987 -35.09 20.62 -8.39
C ALA A 987 -35.59 20.04 -9.73
N HIS A 988 -36.27 20.84 -10.57
CA HIS A 988 -36.71 20.42 -11.90
C HIS A 988 -35.55 20.20 -12.89
N THR A 989 -34.44 20.93 -12.74
CA THR A 989 -33.26 20.73 -13.59
C THR A 989 -32.58 19.40 -13.23
N LEU A 990 -32.31 19.16 -11.94
CA LEU A 990 -31.73 17.93 -11.43
C LEU A 990 -32.55 16.71 -11.85
N HIS A 991 -33.85 16.72 -11.52
CA HIS A 991 -34.80 15.64 -11.80
C HIS A 991 -34.76 15.19 -13.26
N ARG A 992 -34.94 16.13 -14.19
CA ARG A 992 -34.85 15.86 -15.62
C ARG A 992 -33.48 15.30 -16.01
N THR A 993 -32.38 15.94 -15.62
CA THR A 993 -31.03 15.51 -16.05
C THR A 993 -30.64 14.13 -15.52
N ILE A 994 -31.16 13.74 -14.35
CA ILE A 994 -30.94 12.41 -13.78
C ILE A 994 -31.73 11.36 -14.59
N LEU A 995 -33.01 11.60 -14.88
CA LEU A 995 -33.84 10.70 -15.68
C LEU A 995 -33.44 10.63 -17.17
N GLU A 996 -32.82 11.69 -17.71
CA GLU A 996 -32.20 11.68 -19.05
C GLU A 996 -30.89 10.84 -19.08
N SER A 997 -30.31 10.52 -17.91
CA SER A 997 -29.02 9.83 -17.78
C SER A 997 -29.11 8.41 -17.20
N LEU A 998 -30.14 8.10 -16.42
CA LEU A 998 -30.33 6.85 -15.67
C LEU A 998 -31.75 6.31 -15.85
N ASP A 999 -31.87 5.00 -16.06
CA ASP A 999 -33.16 4.28 -16.19
C ASP A 999 -33.82 4.08 -14.80
N LEU A 1000 -34.34 5.18 -14.24
CA LEU A 1000 -35.04 5.21 -12.96
C LEU A 1000 -36.54 5.49 -13.18
N SER A 1001 -37.38 4.96 -12.30
CA SER A 1001 -38.81 5.29 -12.31
C SER A 1001 -39.03 6.76 -11.91
N ASP A 1002 -39.82 7.49 -12.69
CA ASP A 1002 -40.18 8.87 -12.35
C ASP A 1002 -41.29 8.93 -11.29
N ARG A 1003 -41.03 9.64 -10.19
CA ARG A 1003 -42.01 9.95 -9.13
C ARG A 1003 -42.23 11.45 -8.91
N GLY A 1004 -41.58 12.29 -9.71
CA GLY A 1004 -41.80 13.72 -9.86
C GLY A 1004 -41.09 14.63 -8.85
N VAL A 1005 -41.08 15.92 -9.18
CA VAL A 1005 -40.65 17.02 -8.29
C VAL A 1005 -41.81 17.51 -7.45
N ARG A 1006 -41.56 17.78 -6.17
CA ARG A 1006 -42.58 18.14 -5.16
C ARG A 1006 -42.09 19.26 -4.26
N SER A 1007 -43.00 19.97 -3.60
CA SER A 1007 -42.65 20.87 -2.50
C SER A 1007 -42.87 20.18 -1.15
N SER A 1008 -42.00 20.45 -0.16
CA SER A 1008 -42.08 19.88 1.18
C SER A 1008 -41.59 20.83 2.26
N ASN A 1009 -42.11 20.65 3.48
CA ASN A 1009 -41.87 21.52 4.63
C ASN A 1009 -40.60 21.13 5.43
N PHE A 1010 -39.68 20.38 4.81
CA PHE A 1010 -38.49 19.82 5.45
C PHE A 1010 -37.63 20.91 6.10
N GLN A 1011 -37.19 20.67 7.34
CA GLN A 1011 -36.53 21.68 8.16
C GLN A 1011 -35.23 22.20 7.55
N LEU A 1012 -34.43 21.35 6.90
CA LEU A 1012 -33.19 21.78 6.25
C LEU A 1012 -33.45 22.70 5.04
N LEU A 1013 -34.45 22.38 4.21
CA LEU A 1013 -34.82 23.21 3.06
C LEU A 1013 -35.32 24.60 3.50
N ARG A 1014 -36.16 24.67 4.54
CA ARG A 1014 -36.72 25.95 5.04
C ARG A 1014 -35.75 26.80 5.85
N LEU A 1015 -34.70 26.21 6.40
CA LEU A 1015 -33.64 26.93 7.11
C LEU A 1015 -32.40 27.18 6.23
N SER A 1016 -32.41 26.73 4.98
CA SER A 1016 -31.43 27.12 3.97
C SER A 1016 -31.66 28.57 3.58
N SER A 1017 -30.67 29.44 3.81
CA SER A 1017 -30.71 30.83 3.31
C SER A 1017 -30.34 30.94 1.82
N ILE A 1018 -30.13 29.82 1.13
CA ILE A 1018 -29.66 29.71 -0.26
C ILE A 1018 -30.53 28.70 -1.04
N PRO A 1019 -30.58 28.74 -2.38
CA PRO A 1019 -31.38 27.80 -3.18
C PRO A 1019 -31.03 26.33 -2.89
N ALA A 1020 -32.05 25.52 -2.66
CA ALA A 1020 -31.91 24.19 -2.07
C ALA A 1020 -32.80 23.12 -2.72
N ALA A 1021 -32.23 21.93 -2.92
CA ALA A 1021 -32.95 20.74 -3.33
C ALA A 1021 -32.58 19.54 -2.43
N HIS A 1022 -33.57 18.69 -2.17
CA HIS A 1022 -33.45 17.43 -1.42
C HIS A 1022 -33.79 16.28 -2.36
N ILE A 1023 -32.83 15.38 -2.61
CA ILE A 1023 -32.96 14.29 -3.58
C ILE A 1023 -33.17 12.98 -2.82
N GLU A 1024 -34.32 12.34 -3.02
CA GLU A 1024 -34.53 10.93 -2.71
C GLU A 1024 -34.13 10.12 -3.95
N ILE A 1025 -32.93 9.54 -3.94
CA ILE A 1025 -32.33 8.88 -5.12
C ILE A 1025 -33.06 7.60 -5.55
N GLY A 1026 -33.89 7.05 -4.66
CA GLY A 1026 -34.59 5.79 -4.77
C GLY A 1026 -35.03 5.29 -3.40
N TYR A 1027 -35.65 4.12 -3.34
CA TYR A 1027 -36.22 3.51 -2.13
C TYR A 1027 -35.42 2.30 -1.66
N LEU A 1028 -34.86 2.36 -0.45
CA LEU A 1028 -34.09 1.28 0.20
C LEU A 1028 -34.89 0.00 0.46
N THR A 1029 -36.23 0.09 0.39
CA THR A 1029 -37.16 -1.04 0.51
C THR A 1029 -37.80 -1.44 -0.82
N GLY A 1030 -37.45 -0.76 -1.91
CA GLY A 1030 -38.01 -1.00 -3.25
C GLY A 1030 -37.33 -2.18 -3.95
N LYS A 1031 -38.10 -3.06 -4.59
CA LYS A 1031 -37.60 -4.29 -5.24
C LYS A 1031 -36.49 -4.07 -6.29
N THR A 1032 -36.49 -2.92 -6.95
CA THR A 1032 -35.51 -2.56 -7.98
C THR A 1032 -34.45 -1.63 -7.39
N ASP A 1033 -34.88 -0.58 -6.70
CA ASP A 1033 -33.99 0.42 -6.13
C ASP A 1033 -33.07 -0.15 -5.06
N ALA A 1034 -33.57 -0.99 -4.15
CA ALA A 1034 -32.72 -1.62 -3.13
C ALA A 1034 -31.61 -2.46 -3.77
N HIS A 1035 -31.91 -3.20 -4.84
CA HIS A 1035 -30.90 -3.97 -5.57
C HIS A 1035 -29.85 -3.06 -6.23
N ASN A 1036 -30.28 -1.99 -6.90
CA ASN A 1036 -29.36 -1.05 -7.54
C ASN A 1036 -28.49 -0.31 -6.50
N LEU A 1037 -29.07 0.06 -5.36
CA LEU A 1037 -28.39 0.77 -4.26
C LEU A 1037 -27.52 -0.15 -3.38
N THR A 1038 -27.37 -1.45 -3.68
CA THR A 1038 -26.33 -2.28 -3.04
C THR A 1038 -24.92 -1.93 -3.53
N ASN A 1039 -24.79 -1.27 -4.69
CA ASN A 1039 -23.50 -0.86 -5.26
C ASN A 1039 -23.60 0.57 -5.86
N PRO A 1040 -23.61 1.61 -5.00
CA PRO A 1040 -24.00 2.98 -5.33
C PRO A 1040 -22.89 3.93 -5.82
#